data_AF-A0A4V6M0X1-F1
#
_entry.id   AF-A0A4V6M0X1-F1
#
_cell.length_a   1.000
_cell.length_b   1.000
_cell.length_c   1.000
_cell.angle_alpha   90.00
_cell.angle_beta   90.00
_cell.angle_gamma   90.00
#
_symmetry.space_group_name_H-M   'P 1'
#
loop_
_entity.id
_entity.type
_entity.pdbx_description
1 polymer ?
#
loop_
_entity_poly.entity_id
_entity_poly.type
_entity_poly.pdbx_seq_one_letter_code
_entity_poly.pdbx_strand_id
1 'polypeptide(L)'
;MTPILDAALRSWPVDPWLVAGLAVTALVYVRGWRVYHRRDPVRWHFGRLAAFLGGLFAIFLALASPLEPFASLLLSVHMAQHLLLVMVAPPLVWLGAPLLPMVRGLPEPVRTYWVGPLFGIGWLRRFVAWLAHPLRAFVVFTATTWAWHLPALYDLALRVPAWHYLQHVCFLLSGLLFWFPVVRPYPVRVKWPEWLLFPYLILADVSNTALSALLCFSDQVIYTHYTAVPRIGGTTALGDQSAAGALMWVPGSVAYLVPLAAIGLRLLFGENQTWDRGRLARLPNRSAGETPAVPARAGGRVPLPMLAPKHPKPRFDLLRVPVAGRFLRWKRSRAILQLPLLVLAGAVVIDGFTGPELAPLNLAGVLPWVHWRGLLVLGLLVAGNVFCTACPFMLPRTIARRVFPPTMEWPRRLRTKWLAVGLLVTFFVAYEAFALWDSPRLTAWIVVGYFVAALAVDGVFRGASFCKYVCPIGQFNFVQSLASPLEVAVRDPAVCKSCTTKDCIRGRGDVPGCELDLAQPRKRGNMDCTFCLDCAHACPHDNIGVLAVPRAGDLVNDPFRSGIGRFSRRPDVAALVFVLLFAAFANAAGMVGPVLEWEAGVQRDLGVEPAVLVVALGAFALVVAPVVLVGSAAWLARALGGLRFGAVEVATRFAFAFVPLGFAMWLAHYGYHLVTTYRAAWPVAQRFLFDQGWTAVGLPVWAACCCEAPPAWLPKLELVVLDCGLLGTLYLAYHQARNLVPTRQWLGAFAPWAALAVALFACGVWLVLQPMQMRGGQ
;
A
#
# COMPACT_ATOMS: atom_id res chain seq x y z
N MET A 1 -34.97 -25.97 23.23
CA MET A 1 -34.35 -25.98 21.87
C MET A 1 -35.43 -25.64 20.88
N THR A 2 -35.16 -24.82 19.86
CA THR A 2 -36.17 -24.55 18.83
C THR A 2 -36.44 -25.83 18.02
N PRO A 3 -37.66 -26.05 17.49
CA PRO A 3 -37.97 -27.23 16.69
C PRO A 3 -37.03 -27.42 15.49
N ILE A 4 -36.54 -26.30 14.92
CA ILE A 4 -35.58 -26.27 13.82
C ILE A 4 -34.20 -26.82 14.25
N LEU A 5 -33.74 -26.48 15.46
CA LEU A 5 -32.46 -26.95 15.97
C LEU A 5 -32.52 -28.45 16.31
N ASP A 6 -33.64 -28.94 16.87
CA ASP A 6 -33.84 -30.38 17.11
C ASP A 6 -33.93 -31.16 15.78
N ALA A 7 -34.65 -30.64 14.79
CA ALA A 7 -34.69 -31.23 13.46
C ALA A 7 -33.30 -31.30 12.80
N ALA A 8 -32.53 -30.22 12.88
CA ALA A 8 -31.17 -30.18 12.32
C ALA A 8 -30.22 -31.18 12.96
N LEU A 9 -30.29 -31.37 14.28
CA LEU A 9 -29.43 -32.34 14.98
C LEU A 9 -29.82 -33.79 14.65
N ARG A 10 -31.09 -34.06 14.33
CA ARG A 10 -31.58 -35.39 13.98
C ARG A 10 -31.40 -35.74 12.51
N SER A 11 -31.33 -34.75 11.61
CA SER A 11 -31.30 -34.95 10.16
C SER A 11 -29.88 -35.07 9.60
N TRP A 12 -28.93 -35.67 10.31
CA TRP A 12 -27.55 -35.80 9.83
C TRP A 12 -27.45 -36.94 8.80
N PRO A 13 -27.22 -36.66 7.51
CA PRO A 13 -27.02 -37.71 6.52
C PRO A 13 -25.55 -38.13 6.58
N VAL A 14 -25.25 -39.14 7.40
CA VAL A 14 -23.90 -39.70 7.42
C VAL A 14 -23.80 -40.75 6.34
N ASP A 15 -23.43 -40.34 5.11
CA ASP A 15 -23.03 -41.29 4.07
C ASP A 15 -21.68 -41.93 4.48
N PRO A 16 -21.65 -43.23 4.82
CA PRO A 16 -20.45 -43.89 5.32
C PRO A 16 -19.30 -43.82 4.31
N TRP A 17 -19.59 -43.81 3.01
CA TRP A 17 -18.57 -43.83 1.97
C TRP A 17 -17.89 -42.46 1.80
N LEU A 18 -18.67 -41.39 1.87
CA LEU A 18 -18.13 -40.03 1.86
C LEU A 18 -17.22 -39.80 3.08
N VAL A 19 -17.70 -40.15 4.28
CA VAL A 19 -16.93 -39.97 5.53
C VAL A 19 -15.67 -40.83 5.52
N ALA A 20 -15.77 -42.09 5.08
CA ALA A 20 -14.62 -42.97 4.92
C ALA A 20 -13.60 -42.39 3.92
N GLY A 21 -14.07 -41.88 2.77
CA GLY A 21 -13.21 -41.24 1.77
C GLY A 21 -12.45 -40.02 2.30
N LEU A 22 -13.14 -39.14 3.02
CA LEU A 22 -12.53 -37.97 3.66
C LEU A 22 -11.54 -38.38 4.77
N ALA A 23 -11.88 -39.37 5.59
CA ALA A 23 -11.02 -39.88 6.66
C ALA A 23 -9.74 -40.52 6.10
N VAL A 24 -9.85 -41.34 5.06
CA VAL A 24 -8.70 -41.94 4.36
C VAL A 24 -7.81 -40.85 3.76
N THR A 25 -8.42 -39.86 3.09
CA THR A 25 -7.70 -38.72 2.51
C THR A 25 -6.95 -37.92 3.57
N ALA A 26 -7.58 -37.64 4.71
CA ALA A 26 -6.94 -36.98 5.85
C ALA A 26 -5.77 -37.80 6.41
N LEU A 27 -5.96 -39.11 6.59
CA LEU A 27 -4.94 -40.02 7.13
C LEU A 27 -3.71 -40.10 6.22
N VAL A 28 -3.92 -40.24 4.90
CA VAL A 28 -2.85 -40.23 3.89
C VAL A 28 -2.09 -38.91 3.95
N TYR A 29 -2.79 -37.77 3.93
CA TYR A 29 -2.14 -36.46 4.01
C TYR A 29 -1.33 -36.29 5.30
N VAL A 30 -1.91 -36.59 6.46
CA VAL A 30 -1.26 -36.44 7.78
C VAL A 30 0.00 -37.31 7.85
N ARG A 31 -0.05 -38.54 7.34
CA ARG A 31 1.11 -39.44 7.28
C ARG A 31 2.25 -38.83 6.44
N GLY A 32 1.95 -38.32 5.25
CA GLY A 32 2.96 -37.66 4.42
C GLY A 32 3.47 -36.35 5.00
N TRP A 33 2.59 -35.54 5.58
CA TRP A 33 2.92 -34.28 6.24
C TRP A 33 3.87 -34.50 7.41
N ARG A 34 3.64 -35.51 8.27
CA ARG A 34 4.53 -35.85 9.39
C ARG A 34 5.97 -36.12 8.94
N VAL A 35 6.14 -36.82 7.81
CA VAL A 35 7.47 -37.11 7.24
C VAL A 35 8.17 -35.82 6.81
N TYR A 36 7.47 -34.92 6.13
CA TYR A 36 8.05 -33.67 5.65
C TYR A 36 8.26 -32.63 6.77
N HIS A 37 7.35 -32.56 7.74
CA HIS A 37 7.46 -31.70 8.92
C HIS A 37 8.70 -32.03 9.74
N ARG A 38 9.02 -33.32 9.91
CA ARG A 38 10.26 -33.76 10.58
C ARG A 38 11.53 -33.34 9.85
N ARG A 39 11.49 -33.16 8.52
CA ARG A 39 12.66 -32.79 7.70
C ARG A 39 12.82 -31.28 7.51
N ASP A 40 11.73 -30.55 7.34
CA ASP A 40 11.70 -29.10 7.15
C ASP A 40 10.47 -28.49 7.85
N PRO A 41 10.54 -28.30 9.19
CA PRO A 41 9.40 -27.82 9.99
C PRO A 41 9.05 -26.37 9.69
N VAL A 42 10.00 -25.58 9.16
CA VAL A 42 9.80 -24.18 8.78
C VAL A 42 8.89 -24.09 7.56
N ARG A 43 9.15 -24.89 6.52
CA ARG A 43 8.32 -24.91 5.32
C ARG A 43 7.00 -25.64 5.54
N TRP A 44 7.04 -26.78 6.23
CA TRP A 44 5.89 -27.62 6.52
C TRP A 44 5.31 -27.34 7.91
N HIS A 45 5.04 -26.07 8.21
CA HIS A 45 4.47 -25.67 9.49
C HIS A 45 3.02 -26.18 9.68
N PHE A 46 2.55 -26.18 10.92
CA PHE A 46 1.21 -26.65 11.31
C PHE A 46 0.08 -25.94 10.55
N GLY A 47 0.26 -24.66 10.17
CA GLY A 47 -0.73 -23.95 9.34
C GLY A 47 -1.07 -24.63 8.00
N ARG A 48 -0.16 -25.38 7.37
CA ARG A 48 -0.48 -26.15 6.14
C ARG A 48 -1.37 -27.34 6.45
N LEU A 49 -1.10 -28.02 7.57
CA LEU A 49 -1.93 -29.12 8.05
C LEU A 49 -3.33 -28.62 8.38
N ALA A 50 -3.43 -27.53 9.14
CA ALA A 50 -4.69 -26.91 9.52
C ALA A 50 -5.50 -26.46 8.29
N ALA A 51 -4.85 -25.85 7.29
CA ALA A 51 -5.51 -25.47 6.04
C ALA A 51 -6.06 -26.69 5.29
N PHE A 52 -5.27 -27.75 5.14
CA PHE A 52 -5.72 -28.96 4.43
C PHE A 52 -6.90 -29.65 5.14
N LEU A 53 -6.78 -29.87 6.45
CA LEU A 53 -7.84 -30.47 7.25
C LEU A 53 -9.08 -29.57 7.31
N GLY A 54 -8.90 -28.25 7.35
CA GLY A 54 -9.98 -27.28 7.25
C GLY A 54 -10.71 -27.36 5.90
N GLY A 55 -9.98 -27.57 4.80
CA GLY A 55 -10.58 -27.82 3.48
C GLY A 55 -11.41 -29.10 3.43
N LEU A 56 -10.90 -30.21 3.98
CA LEU A 56 -11.68 -31.46 4.11
C LEU A 56 -12.90 -31.30 5.02
N PHE A 57 -12.75 -30.55 6.12
CA PHE A 57 -13.85 -30.25 7.02
C PHE A 57 -14.93 -29.38 6.35
N ALA A 58 -14.56 -28.44 5.48
CA ALA A 58 -15.52 -27.68 4.70
C ALA A 58 -16.30 -28.57 3.71
N ILE A 59 -15.65 -29.56 3.09
CA ILE A 59 -16.33 -30.57 2.25
C ILE A 59 -17.27 -31.43 3.09
N PHE A 60 -16.82 -31.88 4.26
CA PHE A 60 -17.66 -32.61 5.22
C PHE A 60 -18.89 -31.78 5.63
N LEU A 61 -18.69 -30.50 5.96
CA LEU A 61 -19.77 -29.60 6.34
C LEU A 61 -20.74 -29.39 5.17
N ALA A 62 -20.24 -29.27 3.94
CA ALA A 62 -21.11 -29.10 2.77
C ALA A 62 -21.98 -30.34 2.49
N LEU A 63 -21.40 -31.55 2.58
CA LEU A 63 -22.03 -32.76 2.03
C LEU A 63 -22.54 -33.77 3.08
N ALA A 64 -22.02 -33.73 4.31
CA ALA A 64 -22.34 -34.68 5.39
C ALA A 64 -22.90 -33.98 6.63
N SER A 65 -23.45 -32.78 6.46
CA SER A 65 -24.12 -32.04 7.52
C SER A 65 -25.61 -31.84 7.21
N PRO A 66 -26.39 -31.28 8.16
CA PRO A 66 -27.79 -30.97 7.91
C PRO A 66 -27.99 -29.99 6.74
N LEU A 67 -26.94 -29.33 6.25
CA LEU A 67 -27.02 -28.50 5.04
C LEU A 67 -27.58 -29.29 3.85
N GLU A 68 -27.21 -30.56 3.65
CA GLU A 68 -27.67 -31.37 2.51
C GLU A 68 -29.20 -31.53 2.48
N PRO A 69 -29.89 -32.00 3.55
CA PRO A 69 -31.34 -32.10 3.53
C PRO A 69 -32.04 -30.73 3.50
N PHE A 70 -31.51 -29.72 4.20
CA PHE A 70 -32.10 -28.38 4.19
C PHE A 70 -31.90 -27.65 2.85
N ALA A 71 -30.86 -27.99 2.08
CA ALA A 71 -30.61 -27.43 0.74
C ALA A 71 -31.70 -27.81 -0.26
N SER A 72 -32.48 -28.88 -0.02
CA SER A 72 -33.65 -29.20 -0.85
C SER A 72 -34.89 -28.35 -0.53
N LEU A 73 -34.87 -27.62 0.60
CA LEU A 73 -36.00 -26.85 1.14
C LEU A 73 -35.76 -25.33 1.05
N LEU A 74 -34.52 -24.88 1.23
CA LEU A 74 -34.11 -23.48 1.22
C LEU A 74 -32.97 -23.26 0.22
N LEU A 75 -33.20 -22.36 -0.72
CA LEU A 75 -32.22 -21.94 -1.72
C LEU A 75 -31.01 -21.25 -1.08
N SER A 76 -31.22 -20.50 0.00
CA SER A 76 -30.12 -19.87 0.76
C SER A 76 -29.16 -20.91 1.36
N VAL A 77 -29.69 -22.01 1.90
CA VAL A 77 -28.89 -23.13 2.42
C VAL A 77 -28.16 -23.85 1.30
N HIS A 78 -28.83 -24.06 0.17
CA HIS A 78 -28.22 -24.63 -1.03
C HIS A 78 -27.07 -23.76 -1.56
N MET A 79 -27.22 -22.43 -1.56
CA MET A 79 -26.14 -21.52 -1.93
C MET A 79 -24.98 -21.55 -0.93
N ALA A 80 -25.26 -21.68 0.37
CA ALA A 80 -24.22 -21.85 1.38
C ALA A 80 -23.36 -23.10 1.11
N GLN A 81 -24.00 -24.20 0.72
CA GLN A 81 -23.33 -25.45 0.37
C GLN A 81 -22.42 -25.29 -0.86
N HIS A 82 -22.90 -24.63 -1.92
CA HIS A 82 -22.07 -24.33 -3.09
C HIS A 82 -20.89 -23.40 -2.77
N LEU A 83 -21.10 -22.36 -1.96
CA LEU A 83 -20.02 -21.46 -1.54
C LEU A 83 -18.93 -22.20 -0.76
N LEU A 84 -19.30 -23.16 0.10
CA LEU A 84 -18.32 -24.00 0.80
C LEU A 84 -17.48 -24.84 -0.17
N LEU A 85 -18.10 -25.46 -1.17
CA LEU A 85 -17.42 -26.31 -2.15
C LEU A 85 -16.57 -25.54 -3.17
N VAL A 86 -16.92 -24.31 -3.47
CA VAL A 86 -16.28 -23.50 -4.53
C VAL A 86 -15.29 -22.48 -3.97
N MET A 87 -15.66 -21.78 -2.88
CA MET A 87 -14.90 -20.65 -2.35
C MET A 87 -14.09 -20.97 -1.09
N VAL A 88 -14.47 -21.99 -0.32
CA VAL A 88 -13.81 -22.29 0.97
C VAL A 88 -12.91 -23.52 0.87
N ALA A 89 -13.46 -24.67 0.46
CA ALA A 89 -12.71 -25.92 0.42
C ALA A 89 -11.51 -25.87 -0.55
N PRO A 90 -11.64 -25.43 -1.83
CA PRO A 90 -10.54 -25.48 -2.78
C PRO A 90 -9.30 -24.64 -2.41
N PRO A 91 -9.42 -23.36 -1.99
CA PRO A 91 -8.23 -22.60 -1.61
C PRO A 91 -7.57 -23.15 -0.34
N LEU A 92 -8.34 -23.62 0.64
CA LEU A 92 -7.81 -24.27 1.84
C LEU A 92 -7.05 -25.56 1.52
N VAL A 93 -7.60 -26.40 0.65
CA VAL A 93 -6.92 -27.59 0.12
C VAL A 93 -5.59 -27.22 -0.53
N TRP A 94 -5.56 -26.20 -1.40
CA TRP A 94 -4.31 -25.78 -2.06
C TRP A 94 -3.29 -25.15 -1.13
N LEU A 95 -3.72 -24.37 -0.13
CA LEU A 95 -2.83 -23.80 0.89
C LEU A 95 -2.12 -24.89 1.72
N GLY A 96 -2.75 -26.07 1.83
CA GLY A 96 -2.13 -27.27 2.39
C GLY A 96 -0.99 -27.88 1.57
N ALA A 97 -0.79 -27.45 0.32
CA ALA A 97 0.16 -28.03 -0.64
C ALA A 97 0.09 -29.57 -0.72
N PRO A 98 -1.06 -30.13 -1.12
CA PRO A 98 -1.40 -31.54 -0.94
C PRO A 98 -0.59 -32.50 -1.80
N LEU A 99 -0.01 -32.02 -2.89
CA LEU A 99 0.67 -32.85 -3.89
C LEU A 99 1.77 -33.74 -3.29
N LEU A 100 2.67 -33.18 -2.47
CA LEU A 100 3.77 -33.95 -1.89
C LEU A 100 3.33 -34.83 -0.71
N PRO A 101 2.58 -34.34 0.30
CA PRO A 101 2.11 -35.17 1.41
C PRO A 101 1.22 -36.32 0.93
N MET A 102 0.34 -36.11 -0.04
CA MET A 102 -0.55 -37.18 -0.54
C MET A 102 0.24 -38.31 -1.18
N VAL A 103 1.14 -37.99 -2.11
CA VAL A 103 1.95 -39.02 -2.79
C VAL A 103 2.87 -39.75 -1.79
N ARG A 104 3.43 -39.03 -0.81
CA ARG A 104 4.33 -39.63 0.18
C ARG A 104 3.61 -40.44 1.26
N GLY A 105 2.37 -40.08 1.56
CA GLY A 105 1.52 -40.69 2.58
C GLY A 105 0.94 -42.04 2.16
N LEU A 106 0.84 -42.30 0.85
CA LEU A 106 0.39 -43.59 0.32
C LEU A 106 1.35 -44.74 0.67
N PRO A 107 0.84 -45.98 0.80
CA PRO A 107 1.68 -47.18 0.91
C PRO A 107 2.64 -47.28 -0.27
N GLU A 108 3.84 -47.80 -0.02
CA GLU A 108 4.89 -47.92 -1.04
C GLU A 108 4.46 -48.69 -2.31
N PRO A 109 3.73 -49.82 -2.21
CA PRO A 109 3.23 -50.51 -3.40
C PRO A 109 2.29 -49.64 -4.24
N VAL A 110 1.34 -48.95 -3.60
CA VAL A 110 0.37 -48.08 -4.29
C VAL A 110 1.08 -46.90 -4.97
N ARG A 111 2.05 -46.30 -4.27
CA ARG A 111 2.84 -45.19 -4.81
C ARG A 111 3.65 -45.60 -6.05
N THR A 112 4.30 -46.76 -6.01
CA THR A 112 5.23 -47.19 -7.06
C THR A 112 4.51 -47.84 -8.25
N TYR A 113 3.51 -48.68 -8.01
CA TYR A 113 2.84 -49.44 -9.09
C TYR A 113 1.63 -48.73 -9.71
N TRP A 114 0.93 -47.85 -8.98
CA TRP A 114 -0.27 -47.20 -9.48
C TRP A 114 -0.03 -45.72 -9.77
N VAL A 115 0.38 -44.97 -8.74
CA VAL A 115 0.48 -43.51 -8.81
C VAL A 115 1.67 -43.03 -9.66
N GLY A 116 2.82 -43.70 -9.55
CA GLY A 116 4.02 -43.40 -10.33
C GLY A 116 3.78 -43.45 -11.85
N PRO A 117 3.23 -44.57 -12.39
CA PRO A 117 2.90 -44.69 -13.81
C PRO A 117 1.89 -43.64 -14.28
N LEU A 118 0.84 -43.35 -13.50
CA LEU A 118 -0.16 -42.32 -13.81
C LEU A 118 0.46 -40.93 -14.03
N PHE A 119 1.39 -40.50 -13.17
CA PHE A 119 2.12 -39.24 -13.37
C PHE A 119 3.14 -39.28 -14.52
N GLY A 120 3.53 -40.49 -14.94
CA GLY A 120 4.38 -40.74 -16.12
C GLY A 120 3.64 -40.63 -17.45
N ILE A 121 2.31 -40.67 -17.46
CA ILE A 121 1.50 -40.56 -18.68
C ILE A 121 1.58 -39.14 -19.26
N GLY A 122 2.31 -39.01 -20.37
CA GLY A 122 2.60 -37.70 -20.99
C GLY A 122 1.38 -36.95 -21.52
N TRP A 123 0.33 -37.63 -21.99
CA TRP A 123 -0.90 -36.98 -22.46
C TRP A 123 -1.74 -36.44 -21.29
N LEU A 124 -1.89 -37.21 -20.20
CA LEU A 124 -2.62 -36.80 -19.01
C LEU A 124 -1.96 -35.58 -18.36
N ARG A 125 -0.62 -35.59 -18.26
CA ARG A 125 0.14 -34.43 -17.77
C ARG A 125 -0.05 -33.20 -18.65
N ARG A 126 -0.05 -33.36 -19.98
CA ARG A 126 -0.31 -32.28 -20.92
C ARG A 126 -1.73 -31.76 -20.79
N PHE A 127 -2.71 -32.64 -20.63
CA PHE A 127 -4.12 -32.28 -20.45
C PHE A 127 -4.37 -31.53 -19.14
N VAL A 128 -3.82 -32.00 -18.02
CA VAL A 128 -3.91 -31.30 -16.73
C VAL A 128 -3.20 -29.95 -16.78
N ALA A 129 -2.00 -29.88 -17.38
CA ALA A 129 -1.30 -28.61 -17.57
C ALA A 129 -2.03 -27.67 -18.53
N TRP A 130 -2.73 -28.21 -19.52
CA TRP A 130 -3.61 -27.46 -20.41
C TRP A 130 -4.76 -26.87 -19.57
N LEU A 131 -5.55 -27.69 -18.89
CA LEU A 131 -6.71 -27.23 -18.12
C LEU A 131 -6.34 -26.27 -16.98
N ALA A 132 -5.20 -26.48 -16.32
CA ALA A 132 -4.70 -25.64 -15.23
C ALA A 132 -4.14 -24.27 -15.67
N HIS A 133 -4.20 -23.94 -16.97
CA HIS A 133 -3.84 -22.61 -17.43
C HIS A 133 -4.89 -21.58 -16.99
N PRO A 134 -4.48 -20.41 -16.45
CA PRO A 134 -5.38 -19.45 -15.81
C PRO A 134 -6.61 -19.11 -16.64
N LEU A 135 -6.47 -18.71 -17.91
CA LEU A 135 -7.61 -18.36 -18.76
C LEU A 135 -8.62 -19.51 -18.95
N ARG A 136 -8.13 -20.76 -19.05
CA ARG A 136 -9.01 -21.92 -19.23
C ARG A 136 -9.69 -22.30 -17.93
N ALA A 137 -8.96 -22.25 -16.82
CA ALA A 137 -9.52 -22.42 -15.48
C ALA A 137 -10.63 -21.39 -15.21
N PHE A 138 -10.42 -20.12 -15.59
CA PHE A 138 -11.43 -19.05 -15.49
C PHE A 138 -12.68 -19.36 -16.31
N VAL A 139 -12.52 -19.75 -17.59
CA VAL A 139 -13.64 -20.06 -18.48
C VAL A 139 -14.41 -21.26 -17.96
N VAL A 140 -13.74 -22.34 -17.58
CA VAL A 140 -14.39 -23.55 -17.03
C VAL A 140 -15.15 -23.21 -15.74
N PHE A 141 -14.55 -22.45 -14.84
CA PHE A 141 -15.18 -22.02 -13.60
C PHE A 141 -16.44 -21.18 -13.85
N THR A 142 -16.32 -20.16 -14.70
CA THR A 142 -17.43 -19.27 -15.02
C THR A 142 -18.55 -20.02 -15.74
N ALA A 143 -18.22 -20.82 -16.76
CA ALA A 143 -19.18 -21.62 -17.51
C ALA A 143 -19.89 -22.64 -16.60
N THR A 144 -19.16 -23.32 -15.70
CA THR A 144 -19.73 -24.24 -14.73
C THR A 144 -20.71 -23.51 -13.82
N THR A 145 -20.33 -22.35 -13.29
CA THR A 145 -21.17 -21.54 -12.41
C THR A 145 -22.47 -21.14 -13.11
N TRP A 146 -22.40 -20.56 -14.31
CA TRP A 146 -23.59 -20.12 -15.04
C TRP A 146 -24.47 -21.30 -15.50
N ALA A 147 -23.87 -22.40 -15.97
CA ALA A 147 -24.62 -23.57 -16.43
C ALA A 147 -25.48 -24.16 -15.32
N TRP A 148 -24.91 -24.35 -14.12
CA TRP A 148 -25.65 -24.92 -12.99
C TRP A 148 -26.71 -23.99 -12.38
N HIS A 149 -26.71 -22.70 -12.73
CA HIS A 149 -27.76 -21.76 -12.33
C HIS A 149 -28.86 -21.59 -13.39
N LEU A 150 -28.75 -22.26 -14.54
CA LEU A 150 -29.86 -22.33 -15.49
C LEU A 150 -31.04 -23.08 -14.85
N PRO A 151 -32.27 -22.52 -14.87
CA PRO A 151 -33.42 -23.09 -14.17
C PRO A 151 -33.65 -24.58 -14.47
N ALA A 152 -33.54 -24.98 -15.75
CA ALA A 152 -33.75 -26.36 -16.17
C ALA A 152 -32.74 -27.35 -15.56
N LEU A 153 -31.46 -26.98 -15.51
CA LEU A 153 -30.41 -27.84 -14.94
C LEU A 153 -30.46 -27.84 -13.42
N TYR A 154 -30.80 -26.70 -12.83
CA TYR A 154 -30.94 -26.54 -11.39
C TYR A 154 -32.11 -27.36 -10.83
N ASP A 155 -33.31 -27.22 -11.42
CA ASP A 155 -34.50 -27.99 -11.01
C ASP A 155 -34.31 -29.49 -11.28
N LEU A 156 -33.51 -29.88 -12.28
CA LEU A 156 -33.16 -31.29 -12.51
C LEU A 156 -32.27 -31.85 -11.40
N ALA A 157 -31.32 -31.06 -10.90
CA ALA A 157 -30.43 -31.47 -9.82
C ALA A 157 -31.18 -31.76 -8.53
N LEU A 158 -32.18 -30.94 -8.20
CA LEU A 158 -33.02 -31.16 -7.00
C LEU A 158 -33.95 -32.38 -7.12
N ARG A 159 -34.24 -32.84 -8.35
CA ARG A 159 -35.11 -34.00 -8.61
C ARG A 159 -34.33 -35.32 -8.71
N VAL A 160 -33.11 -35.29 -9.23
CA VAL A 160 -32.31 -36.49 -9.52
C VAL A 160 -31.02 -36.49 -8.69
N PRO A 161 -30.90 -37.37 -7.67
CA PRO A 161 -29.74 -37.39 -6.78
C PRO A 161 -28.40 -37.53 -7.50
N ALA A 162 -28.33 -38.39 -8.53
CA ALA A 162 -27.12 -38.56 -9.34
C ALA A 162 -26.69 -37.26 -10.05
N TRP A 163 -27.65 -36.44 -10.47
CA TRP A 163 -27.40 -35.15 -11.11
C TRP A 163 -26.94 -34.11 -10.09
N HIS A 164 -27.48 -34.14 -8.87
CA HIS A 164 -27.00 -33.34 -7.75
C HIS A 164 -25.54 -33.67 -7.38
N TYR A 165 -25.17 -34.95 -7.32
CA TYR A 165 -23.79 -35.34 -7.08
C TYR A 165 -22.84 -34.85 -8.20
N LEU A 166 -23.28 -34.94 -9.46
CA LEU A 166 -22.53 -34.41 -10.59
C LEU A 166 -22.32 -32.88 -10.46
N GLN A 167 -23.34 -32.14 -10.03
CA GLN A 167 -23.25 -30.71 -9.75
C GLN A 167 -22.19 -30.41 -8.69
N HIS A 168 -22.22 -31.11 -7.55
CA HIS A 168 -21.21 -30.93 -6.49
C HIS A 168 -19.80 -31.23 -6.97
N VAL A 169 -19.61 -32.30 -7.75
CA VAL A 169 -18.31 -32.66 -8.34
C VAL A 169 -17.83 -31.56 -9.29
N CYS A 170 -18.71 -31.06 -10.17
CA CYS A 170 -18.40 -29.95 -11.06
C CYS A 170 -17.97 -28.69 -10.30
N PHE A 171 -18.67 -28.33 -9.23
CA PHE A 171 -18.32 -27.18 -8.40
C PHE A 171 -16.97 -27.36 -7.68
N LEU A 172 -16.73 -28.51 -7.08
CA LEU A 172 -15.47 -28.78 -6.39
C LEU A 172 -14.28 -28.78 -7.37
N LEU A 173 -14.41 -29.45 -8.52
CA LEU A 173 -13.34 -29.55 -9.51
C LEU A 173 -13.06 -28.19 -10.20
N SER A 174 -14.10 -27.45 -10.57
CA SER A 174 -13.95 -26.12 -11.15
C SER A 174 -13.34 -25.14 -10.15
N GLY A 175 -13.75 -25.19 -8.88
CA GLY A 175 -13.13 -24.43 -7.80
C GLY A 175 -11.64 -24.78 -7.61
N LEU A 176 -11.29 -26.08 -7.58
CA LEU A 176 -9.89 -26.50 -7.49
C LEU A 176 -9.07 -25.99 -8.69
N LEU A 177 -9.61 -26.00 -9.90
CA LEU A 177 -8.95 -25.44 -11.08
C LEU A 177 -8.77 -23.92 -10.99
N PHE A 178 -9.81 -23.20 -10.56
CA PHE A 178 -9.80 -21.74 -10.43
C PHE A 178 -8.79 -21.24 -9.39
N TRP A 179 -8.76 -21.88 -8.22
CA TRP A 179 -7.87 -21.46 -7.12
C TRP A 179 -6.40 -21.86 -7.31
N PHE A 180 -6.12 -22.81 -8.21
CA PHE A 180 -4.76 -23.29 -8.49
C PHE A 180 -3.77 -22.18 -8.92
N PRO A 181 -4.05 -21.33 -9.94
CA PRO A 181 -3.16 -20.24 -10.35
C PRO A 181 -3.05 -19.10 -9.33
N VAL A 182 -4.04 -18.95 -8.45
CA VAL A 182 -4.07 -17.94 -7.38
C VAL A 182 -3.18 -18.36 -6.21
N VAL A 183 -3.37 -19.58 -5.69
CA VAL A 183 -2.64 -20.09 -4.52
C VAL A 183 -1.21 -20.52 -4.85
N ARG A 184 -0.98 -21.03 -6.08
CA ARG A 184 0.33 -21.49 -6.57
C ARG A 184 0.97 -22.53 -5.63
N PRO A 185 0.32 -23.70 -5.45
CA PRO A 185 0.74 -24.70 -4.48
C PRO A 185 2.14 -25.25 -4.78
N TYR A 186 2.99 -25.30 -3.75
CA TYR A 186 4.32 -25.90 -3.84
C TYR A 186 4.21 -27.41 -4.14
N PRO A 187 5.05 -28.00 -5.01
CA PRO A 187 6.23 -27.43 -5.67
C PRO A 187 5.97 -26.82 -7.06
N VAL A 188 4.72 -26.78 -7.51
CA VAL A 188 4.38 -26.38 -8.88
C VAL A 188 4.60 -24.88 -9.07
N ARG A 189 5.27 -24.52 -10.16
CA ARG A 189 5.49 -23.12 -10.54
C ARG A 189 4.60 -22.77 -11.73
N VAL A 190 3.62 -21.91 -11.49
CA VAL A 190 2.79 -21.36 -12.55
C VAL A 190 3.58 -20.26 -13.27
N LYS A 191 3.87 -20.46 -14.56
CA LYS A 191 4.55 -19.48 -15.41
C LYS A 191 3.55 -18.45 -15.94
N TRP A 192 2.97 -17.64 -15.04
CA TRP A 192 2.04 -16.57 -15.40
C TRP A 192 2.32 -15.32 -14.58
N PRO A 193 2.34 -14.12 -15.20
CA PRO A 193 2.70 -12.90 -14.48
C PRO A 193 1.63 -12.58 -13.42
N GLU A 194 2.08 -12.29 -12.20
CA GLU A 194 1.21 -12.09 -11.03
C GLU A 194 0.21 -10.94 -11.19
N TRP A 195 0.57 -9.89 -11.91
CA TRP A 195 -0.33 -8.75 -12.14
C TRP A 195 -1.58 -9.13 -12.95
N LEU A 196 -1.53 -10.17 -13.79
CA LEU A 196 -2.72 -10.66 -14.50
C LEU A 196 -3.72 -11.37 -13.57
N LEU A 197 -3.35 -11.65 -12.31
CA LEU A 197 -4.32 -12.17 -11.33
C LEU A 197 -5.34 -11.09 -10.89
N PHE A 198 -5.04 -9.80 -11.10
CA PHE A 198 -6.00 -8.73 -10.84
C PHE A 198 -7.23 -8.83 -11.75
N PRO A 199 -7.09 -8.72 -13.09
CA PRO A 199 -8.26 -8.86 -13.96
C PRO A 199 -8.88 -10.26 -13.83
N TYR A 200 -8.10 -11.31 -13.54
CA TYR A 200 -8.63 -12.66 -13.30
C TYR A 200 -9.65 -12.73 -12.16
N LEU A 201 -9.30 -12.19 -10.98
CA LEU A 201 -10.19 -12.20 -9.81
C LEU A 201 -11.33 -11.20 -9.95
N ILE A 202 -11.07 -10.02 -10.52
CA ILE A 202 -12.10 -8.99 -10.74
C ILE A 202 -13.16 -9.47 -11.72
N LEU A 203 -12.78 -10.09 -12.85
CA LEU A 203 -13.77 -10.64 -13.79
C LEU A 203 -14.60 -11.77 -13.15
N ALA A 204 -14.00 -12.59 -12.29
CA ALA A 204 -14.72 -13.64 -11.58
C ALA A 204 -15.74 -13.05 -10.60
N ASP A 205 -15.35 -12.00 -9.88
CA ASP A 205 -16.24 -11.26 -8.97
C ASP A 205 -17.37 -10.53 -9.69
N VAL A 206 -17.09 -9.89 -10.84
CA VAL A 206 -18.11 -9.28 -11.69
C VAL A 206 -19.12 -10.32 -12.17
N SER A 207 -18.64 -11.49 -12.62
CA SER A 207 -19.50 -12.61 -13.02
C SER A 207 -20.39 -13.10 -11.86
N ASN A 208 -19.79 -13.29 -10.67
CA ASN A 208 -20.52 -13.66 -9.45
C ASN A 208 -21.56 -12.61 -9.04
N THR A 209 -21.19 -11.34 -9.11
CA THR A 209 -22.05 -10.20 -8.77
C THR A 209 -23.23 -10.09 -9.74
N ALA A 210 -23.01 -10.27 -11.04
CA ALA A 210 -24.08 -10.25 -12.04
C ALA A 210 -25.12 -11.35 -11.78
N LEU A 211 -24.66 -12.58 -11.49
CA LEU A 211 -25.56 -13.69 -11.16
C LEU A 211 -26.26 -13.46 -9.81
N SER A 212 -25.57 -12.90 -8.82
CA SER A 212 -26.15 -12.57 -7.51
C SER A 212 -27.20 -11.48 -7.60
N ALA A 213 -26.96 -10.45 -8.40
CA ALA A 213 -27.91 -9.37 -8.67
C ALA A 213 -29.17 -9.91 -9.35
N LEU A 214 -29.02 -10.85 -10.30
CA LEU A 214 -30.16 -11.52 -10.94
C LEU A 214 -31.04 -12.23 -9.90
N LEU A 215 -30.45 -12.96 -8.97
CA LEU A 215 -31.21 -13.63 -7.91
C LEU A 215 -31.83 -12.64 -6.91
N CYS A 216 -31.06 -11.61 -6.53
CA CYS A 216 -31.43 -10.67 -5.47
C CYS A 216 -32.57 -9.72 -5.88
N PHE A 217 -32.56 -9.27 -7.13
CA PHE A 217 -33.46 -8.24 -7.65
C PHE A 217 -34.52 -8.79 -8.63
N SER A 218 -34.60 -10.11 -8.83
CA SER A 218 -35.69 -10.69 -9.62
C SER A 218 -37.00 -10.66 -8.83
N ASP A 219 -38.06 -10.11 -9.44
CA ASP A 219 -39.42 -10.11 -8.88
C ASP A 219 -40.14 -11.47 -9.04
N GLN A 220 -39.54 -12.40 -9.78
CA GLN A 220 -40.06 -13.75 -10.00
C GLN A 220 -39.17 -14.79 -9.31
N VAL A 221 -39.80 -15.88 -8.88
CA VAL A 221 -39.11 -17.08 -8.37
C VAL A 221 -38.54 -17.84 -9.57
N ILE A 222 -37.22 -17.86 -9.68
CA ILE A 222 -36.49 -18.40 -10.84
C ILE A 222 -36.49 -19.94 -10.83
N TYR A 223 -36.46 -20.54 -9.64
CA TYR A 223 -36.38 -21.98 -9.44
C TYR A 223 -37.72 -22.53 -8.94
N THR A 224 -38.43 -23.23 -9.82
CA THR A 224 -39.81 -23.66 -9.56
C THR A 224 -39.91 -24.75 -8.49
N HIS A 225 -38.85 -25.54 -8.29
CA HIS A 225 -38.82 -26.55 -7.24
C HIS A 225 -39.18 -25.97 -5.86
N TYR A 226 -38.67 -24.78 -5.55
CA TYR A 226 -38.91 -24.20 -4.23
C TYR A 226 -40.36 -23.80 -4.01
N THR A 227 -41.12 -23.39 -5.05
CA THR A 227 -42.53 -23.02 -4.84
C THR A 227 -43.38 -24.21 -4.37
N ALA A 228 -42.95 -25.44 -4.67
CA ALA A 228 -43.64 -26.67 -4.32
C ALA A 228 -43.25 -27.26 -2.94
N VAL A 229 -42.12 -26.87 -2.35
CA VAL A 229 -41.65 -27.44 -1.07
C VAL A 229 -42.17 -26.69 0.17
N PRO A 230 -42.34 -27.38 1.32
CA PRO A 230 -42.77 -26.75 2.56
C PRO A 230 -41.82 -25.62 3.03
N ARG A 231 -42.40 -24.51 3.51
CA ARG A 231 -41.63 -23.36 3.98
C ARG A 231 -41.28 -23.45 5.46
N ILE A 232 -40.00 -23.20 5.76
CA ILE A 232 -39.45 -23.21 7.12
C ILE A 232 -39.29 -21.76 7.59
N GLY A 233 -39.79 -21.45 8.79
CA GLY A 233 -39.53 -20.15 9.44
C GLY A 233 -40.28 -18.95 8.86
N GLY A 234 -41.34 -19.16 8.08
CA GLY A 234 -42.19 -18.09 7.55
C GLY A 234 -41.59 -17.27 6.40
N THR A 235 -40.45 -17.69 5.84
CA THR A 235 -39.84 -17.03 4.69
C THR A 235 -40.57 -17.37 3.39
N THR A 236 -40.82 -16.35 2.57
CA THR A 236 -41.39 -16.55 1.23
C THR A 236 -40.34 -17.09 0.27
N ALA A 237 -40.78 -17.74 -0.81
CA ALA A 237 -39.90 -18.21 -1.89
C ALA A 237 -38.98 -17.12 -2.43
N LEU A 238 -39.55 -15.94 -2.65
CA LEU A 238 -38.86 -14.78 -3.17
C LEU A 238 -37.87 -14.22 -2.15
N GLY A 239 -38.27 -14.12 -0.87
CA GLY A 239 -37.38 -13.66 0.20
C GLY A 239 -36.16 -14.57 0.40
N ASP A 240 -36.35 -15.88 0.32
CA ASP A 240 -35.25 -16.86 0.38
C ASP A 240 -34.34 -16.77 -0.86
N GLN A 241 -34.88 -16.50 -2.04
CA GLN A 241 -34.08 -16.22 -3.25
C GLN A 241 -33.26 -14.94 -3.13
N SER A 242 -33.85 -13.86 -2.61
CA SER A 242 -33.10 -12.62 -2.37
C SER A 242 -31.99 -12.83 -1.33
N ALA A 243 -32.28 -13.59 -0.26
CA ALA A 243 -31.27 -13.95 0.74
C ALA A 243 -30.15 -14.83 0.15
N ALA A 244 -30.49 -15.78 -0.72
CA ALA A 244 -29.53 -16.62 -1.42
C ALA A 244 -28.63 -15.80 -2.37
N GLY A 245 -29.22 -14.84 -3.10
CA GLY A 245 -28.48 -13.88 -3.92
C GLY A 245 -27.53 -13.03 -3.08
N ALA A 246 -27.98 -12.49 -1.94
CA ALA A 246 -27.15 -11.72 -1.03
C ALA A 246 -26.00 -12.56 -0.41
N LEU A 247 -26.27 -13.82 -0.07
CA LEU A 247 -25.28 -14.77 0.45
C LEU A 247 -24.23 -15.13 -0.61
N MET A 248 -24.63 -15.27 -1.88
CA MET A 248 -23.69 -15.47 -2.98
C MET A 248 -22.87 -14.21 -3.27
N TRP A 249 -23.48 -13.03 -3.12
CA TRP A 249 -22.81 -11.75 -3.38
C TRP A 249 -21.73 -11.45 -2.34
N VAL A 250 -22.10 -11.22 -1.08
CA VAL A 250 -21.19 -10.61 -0.10
C VAL A 250 -20.04 -11.56 0.26
N PRO A 251 -20.29 -12.78 0.78
CA PRO A 251 -19.25 -13.80 0.95
C PRO A 251 -18.44 -14.12 -0.31
N GLY A 252 -19.10 -14.20 -1.48
CA GLY A 252 -18.43 -14.48 -2.76
C GLY A 252 -17.41 -13.40 -3.12
N SER A 253 -17.82 -12.14 -3.08
CA SER A 253 -16.93 -10.99 -3.33
C SER A 253 -15.80 -10.92 -2.33
N VAL A 254 -16.06 -11.15 -1.04
CA VAL A 254 -14.99 -11.22 -0.01
C VAL A 254 -13.96 -12.30 -0.36
N ALA A 255 -14.41 -13.48 -0.83
CA ALA A 255 -13.51 -14.55 -1.22
C ALA A 255 -12.57 -14.17 -2.37
N TYR A 256 -13.01 -13.34 -3.32
CA TYR A 256 -12.16 -12.83 -4.41
C TYR A 256 -11.28 -11.63 -4.01
N LEU A 257 -11.84 -10.70 -3.22
CA LEU A 257 -11.18 -9.44 -2.86
C LEU A 257 -10.03 -9.64 -1.85
N VAL A 258 -10.14 -10.59 -0.92
CA VAL A 258 -9.07 -10.84 0.07
C VAL A 258 -7.77 -11.32 -0.60
N PRO A 259 -7.77 -12.35 -1.47
CA PRO A 259 -6.60 -12.72 -2.26
C PRO A 259 -6.11 -11.61 -3.19
N LEU A 260 -7.02 -10.86 -3.81
CA LEU A 260 -6.67 -9.72 -4.68
C LEU A 260 -5.85 -8.68 -3.90
N ALA A 261 -6.33 -8.26 -2.72
CA ALA A 261 -5.64 -7.36 -1.83
C ALA A 261 -4.29 -7.95 -1.37
N ALA A 262 -4.25 -9.22 -0.95
CA ALA A 262 -3.01 -9.87 -0.53
C ALA A 262 -1.96 -9.93 -1.65
N ILE A 263 -2.36 -10.24 -2.89
CA ILE A 263 -1.48 -10.26 -4.07
C ILE A 263 -1.01 -8.84 -4.40
N GLY A 264 -1.92 -7.86 -4.38
CA GLY A 264 -1.58 -6.46 -4.62
C GLY A 264 -0.57 -5.92 -3.62
N LEU A 265 -0.79 -6.18 -2.33
CA LEU A 265 0.15 -5.85 -1.26
C LEU A 265 1.50 -6.54 -1.45
N ARG A 266 1.53 -7.82 -1.82
CA ARG A 266 2.79 -8.53 -2.12
C ARG A 266 3.52 -7.97 -3.33
N LEU A 267 2.81 -7.48 -4.35
CA LEU A 267 3.42 -6.85 -5.51
C LEU A 267 3.97 -5.45 -5.19
N LEU A 268 3.20 -4.67 -4.42
CA LEU A 268 3.56 -3.30 -4.02
C LEU A 268 4.66 -3.23 -2.96
N PHE A 269 4.64 -4.13 -1.97
CA PHE A 269 5.56 -4.12 -0.82
C PHE A 269 6.56 -5.28 -0.80
N GLY A 270 6.32 -6.32 -1.59
CA GLY A 270 7.25 -7.43 -1.74
C GLY A 270 7.21 -8.45 -0.62
N GLU A 271 7.37 -9.71 -1.03
CA GLU A 271 7.74 -10.78 -0.12
C GLU A 271 9.14 -11.25 -0.55
N ASN A 272 10.16 -10.95 0.25
CA ASN A 272 11.43 -11.64 0.09
C ASN A 272 11.22 -13.07 0.60
N GLN A 273 11.09 -13.99 -0.36
CA GLN A 273 11.52 -15.37 -0.29
C GLN A 273 12.32 -15.66 1.00
N THR A 274 11.63 -16.27 1.96
CA THR A 274 12.06 -16.70 3.31
C THR A 274 13.28 -17.63 3.34
N TRP A 275 14.01 -17.78 2.24
CA TRP A 275 15.16 -18.64 2.03
C TRP A 275 16.40 -18.26 2.87
N ASP A 276 16.47 -17.04 3.42
CA ASP A 276 17.59 -16.61 4.27
C ASP A 276 17.39 -16.84 5.78
N ARG A 277 16.16 -17.17 6.25
CA ARG A 277 15.93 -17.42 7.69
C ARG A 277 16.68 -18.65 8.20
N GLY A 278 16.83 -19.68 7.37
CA GLY A 278 17.59 -20.89 7.72
C GLY A 278 19.11 -20.75 7.61
N ARG A 279 19.64 -19.69 6.98
CA ARG A 279 21.09 -19.48 6.84
C ARG A 279 21.62 -18.52 7.90
N LEU A 280 20.84 -17.48 8.25
CA LEU A 280 21.17 -16.56 9.34
C LEU A 280 21.01 -17.21 10.74
N ALA A 281 20.04 -18.10 10.92
CA ALA A 281 19.88 -18.85 12.18
C ALA A 281 20.98 -19.89 12.43
N ARG A 282 21.84 -20.18 11.44
CA ARG A 282 22.98 -21.11 11.54
C ARG A 282 24.32 -20.42 11.69
N LEU A 283 24.36 -19.08 11.75
CA LEU A 283 25.57 -18.40 12.18
C LEU A 283 25.63 -18.52 13.70
N PRO A 284 26.68 -19.14 14.27
CA PRO A 284 26.84 -19.19 15.71
C PRO A 284 26.86 -17.76 16.24
N ASN A 285 25.98 -17.50 17.20
CA ASN A 285 25.95 -16.27 17.98
C ASN A 285 27.22 -16.25 18.83
N ARG A 286 28.34 -15.70 18.31
CA ARG A 286 29.49 -15.35 19.14
C ARG A 286 29.08 -14.17 20.00
N SER A 287 28.61 -14.50 21.19
CA SER A 287 28.41 -13.59 22.32
C SER A 287 29.66 -12.74 22.55
N ALA A 288 29.41 -11.48 22.90
CA ALA A 288 30.40 -10.57 23.44
C ALA A 288 31.19 -11.23 24.58
N GLY A 289 32.52 -11.05 24.57
CA GLY A 289 33.40 -11.46 25.66
C GLY A 289 34.50 -12.45 25.28
N GLU A 290 35.29 -12.12 24.26
CA GLU A 290 36.69 -12.60 24.12
C GLU A 290 37.30 -11.81 22.96
N THR A 291 38.02 -10.75 23.27
CA THR A 291 38.93 -10.08 22.35
C THR A 291 40.14 -11.00 22.16
N PRO A 292 40.36 -11.61 20.98
CA PRO A 292 41.66 -12.21 20.72
C PRO A 292 42.65 -11.05 20.65
N ALA A 293 43.71 -11.12 21.45
CA ALA A 293 44.80 -10.16 21.40
C ALA A 293 45.32 -10.05 19.96
N VAL A 294 45.14 -8.88 19.35
CA VAL A 294 45.66 -8.58 18.02
C VAL A 294 47.13 -8.18 18.20
N PRO A 295 48.10 -8.93 17.65
CA PRO A 295 49.47 -8.44 17.62
C PRO A 295 49.52 -7.21 16.71
N ALA A 296 49.94 -6.08 17.27
CA ALA A 296 50.13 -4.84 16.53
C ALA A 296 51.28 -5.03 15.53
N ARG A 297 50.98 -5.05 14.23
CA ARG A 297 51.94 -4.70 13.17
C ARG A 297 51.26 -4.13 11.92
N ALA A 298 51.91 -3.11 11.41
CA ALA A 298 51.63 -2.19 10.31
C ALA A 298 50.84 -2.69 9.08
N GLY A 299 50.01 -1.77 8.54
CA GLY A 299 49.91 -1.53 7.10
C GLY A 299 49.08 -2.53 6.27
N GLY A 300 47.75 -2.48 6.37
CA GLY A 300 46.89 -3.14 5.39
C GLY A 300 45.42 -3.07 5.78
N ARG A 301 44.63 -2.20 5.14
CA ARG A 301 43.17 -2.22 5.28
C ARG A 301 42.65 -3.47 4.57
N VAL A 302 42.37 -4.54 5.32
CA VAL A 302 41.66 -5.71 4.78
C VAL A 302 40.20 -5.31 4.53
N PRO A 303 39.70 -5.32 3.27
CA PRO A 303 38.29 -5.08 3.01
C PRO A 303 37.49 -6.30 3.46
N LEU A 304 36.56 -6.09 4.41
CA LEU A 304 35.56 -7.10 4.78
C LEU A 304 34.84 -7.60 3.51
N PRO A 305 34.66 -8.92 3.31
CA PRO A 305 33.92 -9.45 2.19
C PRO A 305 32.46 -9.02 2.33
N MET A 306 32.04 -8.02 1.55
CA MET A 306 30.64 -7.67 1.38
C MET A 306 29.94 -8.80 0.61
N LEU A 307 29.37 -9.74 1.36
CA LEU A 307 28.30 -10.62 0.88
C LEU A 307 27.14 -9.74 0.41
N ALA A 308 27.19 -9.36 -0.86
CA ALA A 308 26.08 -8.71 -1.52
C ALA A 308 25.03 -9.79 -1.83
N PRO A 309 23.78 -9.67 -1.37
CA PRO A 309 22.72 -10.52 -1.87
C PRO A 309 22.64 -10.36 -3.39
N LYS A 310 22.39 -11.45 -4.13
CA LYS A 310 22.09 -11.41 -5.57
C LYS A 310 20.85 -10.53 -5.76
N HIS A 311 21.05 -9.26 -6.10
CA HIS A 311 19.95 -8.37 -6.45
C HIS A 311 19.39 -8.81 -7.81
N PRO A 312 18.07 -9.05 -7.93
CA PRO A 312 17.47 -9.24 -9.25
C PRO A 312 17.69 -7.97 -10.08
N LYS A 313 18.07 -8.13 -11.36
CA LYS A 313 18.24 -6.99 -12.27
C LYS A 313 16.94 -6.17 -12.30
N PRO A 314 17.00 -4.83 -12.15
CA PRO A 314 15.82 -3.98 -12.17
C PRO A 314 15.12 -4.09 -13.54
N ARG A 315 13.80 -4.29 -13.53
CA ARG A 315 13.01 -4.55 -14.75
C ARG A 315 12.71 -3.29 -15.57
N PHE A 316 12.76 -2.12 -14.94
CA PHE A 316 12.50 -0.83 -15.58
C PHE A 316 13.50 0.22 -15.10
N ASP A 317 13.98 1.03 -16.03
CA ASP A 317 14.88 2.15 -15.81
C ASP A 317 14.45 3.33 -16.68
N LEU A 318 13.97 4.40 -16.04
CA LEU A 318 13.45 5.59 -16.71
C LEU A 318 14.53 6.29 -17.54
N LEU A 319 15.81 6.20 -17.16
CA LEU A 319 16.91 6.81 -17.93
C LEU A 319 17.18 6.09 -19.26
N ARG A 320 16.67 4.87 -19.43
CA ARG A 320 16.76 4.12 -20.70
C ARG A 320 15.57 4.33 -21.63
N VAL A 321 14.50 4.99 -21.17
CA VAL A 321 13.35 5.33 -22.02
C VAL A 321 13.81 6.35 -23.09
N PRO A 322 13.47 6.15 -24.39
CA PRO A 322 14.10 6.88 -25.48
C PRO A 322 13.91 8.40 -25.44
N VAL A 323 12.72 8.88 -25.07
CA VAL A 323 12.43 10.32 -24.98
C VAL A 323 12.75 10.86 -23.59
N ALA A 324 12.05 10.36 -22.57
CA ALA A 324 12.20 10.83 -21.18
C ALA A 324 13.63 10.63 -20.65
N GLY A 325 14.24 9.47 -20.91
CA GLY A 325 15.60 9.18 -20.47
C GLY A 325 16.68 9.96 -21.21
N ARG A 326 16.44 10.35 -22.47
CA ARG A 326 17.34 11.26 -23.20
C ARG A 326 17.24 12.68 -22.63
N PHE A 327 16.03 13.14 -22.35
CA PHE A 327 15.81 14.43 -21.68
C PHE A 327 16.49 14.47 -20.31
N LEU A 328 16.24 13.52 -19.41
CA LEU A 328 16.82 13.51 -18.06
C LEU A 328 18.35 13.33 -18.01
N ARG A 329 18.96 12.74 -19.05
CA ARG A 329 20.43 12.65 -19.18
C ARG A 329 21.06 13.92 -19.72
N TRP A 330 20.27 14.83 -20.27
CA TRP A 330 20.79 16.09 -20.78
C TRP A 330 21.19 17.00 -19.62
N LYS A 331 22.39 17.58 -19.69
CA LYS A 331 22.94 18.49 -18.67
C LYS A 331 22.04 19.70 -18.37
N ARG A 332 21.24 20.17 -19.33
CA ARG A 332 20.36 21.33 -19.17
C ARG A 332 18.94 20.98 -18.72
N SER A 333 18.61 19.69 -18.59
CA SER A 333 17.26 19.23 -18.22
C SER A 333 16.77 19.86 -16.91
N ARG A 334 17.62 19.90 -15.89
CA ARG A 334 17.32 20.52 -14.60
C ARG A 334 16.98 22.01 -14.74
N ALA A 335 17.78 22.77 -15.48
CA ALA A 335 17.52 24.19 -15.69
C ALA A 335 16.21 24.44 -16.46
N ILE A 336 15.89 23.59 -17.43
CA ILE A 336 14.64 23.66 -18.21
C ILE A 336 13.42 23.31 -17.37
N LEU A 337 13.55 22.41 -16.39
CA LEU A 337 12.47 22.12 -15.44
C LEU A 337 12.29 23.25 -14.40
N GLN A 338 13.39 23.91 -14.01
CA GLN A 338 13.39 24.96 -13.00
C GLN A 338 12.93 26.32 -13.53
N LEU A 339 13.30 26.67 -14.77
CA LEU A 339 13.03 28.01 -15.32
C LEU A 339 11.53 28.34 -15.39
N PRO A 340 10.63 27.47 -15.91
CA PRO A 340 9.20 27.75 -15.91
C PRO A 340 8.64 27.91 -14.50
N LEU A 341 9.09 27.11 -13.55
CA LEU A 341 8.66 27.21 -12.15
C LEU A 341 9.22 28.45 -11.46
N LEU A 342 10.40 28.94 -11.86
CA LEU A 342 10.96 30.18 -11.37
C LEU A 342 10.17 31.39 -11.91
N VAL A 343 9.82 31.37 -13.19
CA VAL A 343 8.93 32.38 -13.81
C VAL A 343 7.58 32.38 -13.11
N LEU A 344 7.00 31.20 -12.88
CA LEU A 344 5.72 31.06 -12.17
C LEU A 344 5.80 31.56 -10.72
N ALA A 345 6.88 31.24 -10.00
CA ALA A 345 7.10 31.75 -8.65
C ALA A 345 7.25 33.28 -8.64
N GLY A 346 7.91 33.86 -9.65
CA GLY A 346 7.98 35.31 -9.85
C GLY A 346 6.60 35.92 -10.09
N ALA A 347 5.79 35.32 -10.96
CA ALA A 347 4.41 35.77 -11.22
C ALA A 347 3.54 35.69 -9.95
N VAL A 348 3.66 34.63 -9.16
CA VAL A 348 2.98 34.49 -7.86
C VAL A 348 3.40 35.59 -6.89
N VAL A 349 4.69 35.93 -6.80
CA VAL A 349 5.17 36.99 -5.91
C VAL A 349 4.68 38.37 -6.37
N ILE A 350 4.73 38.65 -7.67
CA ILE A 350 4.25 39.91 -8.23
C ILE A 350 2.75 40.04 -7.97
N ASP A 351 1.95 39.05 -8.38
CA ASP A 351 0.50 39.08 -8.21
C ASP A 351 0.07 39.11 -6.75
N GLY A 352 0.80 38.42 -5.86
CA GLY A 352 0.52 38.45 -4.44
C GLY A 352 0.75 39.83 -3.78
N PHE A 353 1.58 40.70 -4.37
CA PHE A 353 1.78 42.06 -3.88
C PHE A 353 0.96 43.12 -4.62
N THR A 354 0.70 42.94 -5.91
CA THR A 354 0.06 43.96 -6.75
C THR A 354 -1.39 43.64 -7.10
N GLY A 355 -1.79 42.37 -7.02
CA GLY A 355 -3.14 41.93 -7.38
C GLY A 355 -4.17 42.10 -6.26
N PRO A 356 -5.44 41.77 -6.55
CA PRO A 356 -6.51 41.59 -5.56
C PRO A 356 -6.10 40.76 -4.35
N GLU A 357 -6.53 41.19 -3.17
CA GLU A 357 -6.34 40.46 -1.91
C GLU A 357 -7.26 39.25 -1.74
N LEU A 358 -8.22 39.05 -2.65
CA LEU A 358 -9.07 37.87 -2.67
C LEU A 358 -8.30 36.67 -3.24
N ALA A 359 -7.99 35.69 -2.39
CA ALA A 359 -7.22 34.50 -2.76
C ALA A 359 -7.73 33.76 -4.01
N PRO A 360 -9.05 33.54 -4.23
CA PRO A 360 -9.54 32.85 -5.43
C PRO A 360 -9.27 33.60 -6.74
N LEU A 361 -9.08 34.92 -6.66
CA LEU A 361 -8.82 35.75 -7.82
C LEU A 361 -7.33 35.95 -8.07
N ASN A 362 -6.45 35.45 -7.19
CA ASN A 362 -5.01 35.72 -7.17
C ASN A 362 -4.16 34.47 -7.42
N LEU A 363 -3.11 34.60 -8.23
CA LEU A 363 -2.18 33.51 -8.53
C LEU A 363 -1.55 32.95 -7.25
N ALA A 364 -1.26 33.81 -6.27
CA ALA A 364 -0.71 33.41 -4.98
C ALA A 364 -1.71 32.61 -4.13
N GLY A 365 -3.01 32.90 -4.23
CA GLY A 365 -4.04 32.13 -3.54
C GLY A 365 -4.32 30.78 -4.22
N VAL A 366 -4.32 30.75 -5.56
CA VAL A 366 -4.72 29.54 -6.32
C VAL A 366 -3.55 28.60 -6.59
N LEU A 367 -2.46 29.05 -7.20
CA LEU A 367 -1.44 28.12 -7.74
C LEU A 367 -0.69 27.32 -6.65
N PRO A 368 -0.12 27.92 -5.59
CA PRO A 368 0.65 27.18 -4.59
C PRO A 368 -0.22 26.25 -3.73
N TRP A 369 -1.45 26.67 -3.43
CA TRP A 369 -2.29 26.01 -2.43
C TRP A 369 -3.27 25.00 -3.01
N VAL A 370 -3.70 25.19 -4.27
CA VAL A 370 -4.62 24.29 -4.97
C VAL A 370 -3.84 23.39 -5.93
N HIS A 371 -3.31 23.97 -7.01
CA HIS A 371 -2.76 23.19 -8.12
C HIS A 371 -1.43 22.53 -7.77
N TRP A 372 -0.51 23.28 -7.17
CA TRP A 372 0.81 22.77 -6.83
C TRP A 372 0.73 21.63 -5.82
N ARG A 373 -0.05 21.75 -4.73
CA ARG A 373 -0.18 20.70 -3.69
C ARG A 373 -0.78 19.41 -4.25
N GLY A 374 -1.83 19.50 -5.07
CA GLY A 374 -2.43 18.34 -5.73
C GLY A 374 -1.47 17.66 -6.71
N LEU A 375 -0.86 18.43 -7.62
CA LEU A 375 0.12 17.91 -8.58
C LEU A 375 1.37 17.34 -7.88
N LEU A 376 1.78 17.96 -6.76
CA LEU A 376 2.90 17.52 -5.94
C LEU A 376 2.69 16.10 -5.43
N VAL A 377 1.56 15.82 -4.76
CA VAL A 377 1.32 14.48 -4.18
C VAL A 377 1.19 13.43 -5.28
N LEU A 378 0.53 13.74 -6.40
CA LEU A 378 0.46 12.85 -7.56
C LEU A 378 1.84 12.55 -8.16
N GLY A 379 2.68 13.56 -8.37
CA GLY A 379 4.01 13.33 -8.92
C GLY A 379 4.98 12.69 -7.91
N LEU A 380 4.78 12.85 -6.60
CA LEU A 380 5.51 12.08 -5.59
C LEU A 380 5.19 10.60 -5.66
N LEU A 381 3.94 10.22 -5.95
CA LEU A 381 3.56 8.82 -6.21
C LEU A 381 4.26 8.30 -7.46
N VAL A 382 4.16 9.00 -8.59
CA VAL A 382 4.57 8.49 -9.91
C VAL A 382 6.08 8.60 -10.17
N ALA A 383 6.71 9.67 -9.69
CA ALA A 383 8.06 10.09 -10.10
C ALA A 383 9.02 10.37 -8.93
N GLY A 384 8.67 9.95 -7.71
CA GLY A 384 9.48 10.20 -6.52
C GLY A 384 9.70 11.69 -6.29
N ASN A 385 10.89 12.12 -5.88
CA ASN A 385 11.19 13.52 -5.57
C ASN A 385 11.41 14.43 -6.80
N VAL A 386 10.68 14.21 -7.90
CA VAL A 386 10.83 14.99 -9.14
C VAL A 386 10.64 16.50 -8.92
N PHE A 387 9.77 16.90 -8.00
CA PHE A 387 9.57 18.32 -7.67
C PHE A 387 10.77 18.95 -6.97
N CYS A 388 11.58 18.16 -6.25
CA CYS A 388 12.82 18.65 -5.66
C CYS A 388 13.89 18.95 -6.72
N THR A 389 13.90 18.23 -7.86
CA THR A 389 14.81 18.56 -8.97
C THR A 389 14.34 19.80 -9.74
N ALA A 390 13.03 19.93 -9.95
CA ALA A 390 12.41 21.08 -10.61
C ALA A 390 12.31 22.34 -9.71
N CYS A 391 12.68 22.24 -8.43
CA CYS A 391 12.53 23.31 -7.45
C CYS A 391 13.16 24.64 -7.92
N PRO A 392 12.38 25.76 -7.96
CA PRO A 392 12.86 27.03 -8.51
C PRO A 392 13.94 27.70 -7.66
N PHE A 393 13.99 27.41 -6.36
CA PHE A 393 14.97 27.98 -5.41
C PHE A 393 16.42 27.57 -5.75
N MET A 394 16.60 26.44 -6.42
CA MET A 394 17.91 25.86 -6.69
C MET A 394 18.68 26.61 -7.79
N LEU A 395 17.99 27.26 -8.73
CA LEU A 395 18.64 27.97 -9.83
C LEU A 395 19.35 29.25 -9.34
N PRO A 396 18.68 30.19 -8.62
CA PRO A 396 19.36 31.34 -8.03
C PRO A 396 20.47 30.95 -7.06
N ARG A 397 20.27 29.89 -6.26
CA ARG A 397 21.31 29.33 -5.39
C ARG A 397 22.55 28.91 -6.17
N THR A 398 22.38 28.21 -7.30
CA THR A 398 23.51 27.72 -8.10
C THR A 398 24.31 28.88 -8.69
N ILE A 399 23.63 29.97 -9.07
CA ILE A 399 24.26 31.20 -9.56
C ILE A 399 25.01 31.89 -8.41
N ALA A 400 24.36 32.09 -7.26
CA ALA A 400 24.96 32.75 -6.10
C ALA A 400 26.24 32.06 -5.62
N ARG A 401 26.27 30.73 -5.64
CA ARG A 401 27.45 29.93 -5.24
C ARG A 401 28.66 30.07 -6.14
N ARG A 402 28.49 30.53 -7.39
CA ARG A 402 29.63 30.85 -8.26
C ARG A 402 30.36 32.10 -7.78
N VAL A 403 29.65 32.98 -7.08
CA VAL A 403 30.20 34.22 -6.53
C VAL A 403 30.64 34.03 -5.08
N PHE A 404 29.83 33.34 -4.28
CA PHE A 404 30.08 33.11 -2.85
C PHE A 404 30.09 31.61 -2.53
N PRO A 405 31.25 30.93 -2.62
CA PRO A 405 31.34 29.50 -2.33
C PRO A 405 31.23 29.23 -0.82
N PRO A 406 30.36 28.30 -0.38
CA PRO A 406 30.16 28.01 1.03
C PRO A 406 31.38 27.33 1.66
N THR A 407 31.79 27.81 2.83
CA THR A 407 32.98 27.31 3.54
C THR A 407 32.64 26.44 4.75
N MET A 408 31.48 26.64 5.38
CA MET A 408 31.13 25.98 6.65
C MET A 408 30.44 24.63 6.43
N GLU A 409 30.61 23.71 7.37
CA GLU A 409 29.81 22.47 7.42
C GLU A 409 28.60 22.62 8.34
N TRP A 410 27.52 21.90 8.03
CA TRP A 410 26.34 21.86 8.90
C TRP A 410 26.70 21.33 10.31
N PRO A 411 26.31 22.03 11.40
CA PRO A 411 26.70 21.69 12.76
C PRO A 411 26.30 20.26 13.15
N ARG A 412 27.20 19.50 13.78
CA ARG A 412 26.95 18.09 14.16
C ARG A 412 25.72 17.90 15.02
N ARG A 413 25.45 18.82 15.97
CA ARG A 413 24.27 18.79 16.85
C ARG A 413 22.95 18.91 16.09
N LEU A 414 22.95 19.58 14.93
CA LEU A 414 21.77 19.81 14.09
C LEU A 414 21.65 18.79 12.94
N ARG A 415 22.48 17.74 12.89
CA ARG A 415 22.38 16.67 11.86
C ARG A 415 21.23 15.68 12.12
N THR A 416 20.24 16.08 12.92
CA THR A 416 19.01 15.33 13.20
C THR A 416 17.82 15.99 12.50
N LYS A 417 16.68 15.31 12.46
CA LYS A 417 15.44 15.85 11.89
C LYS A 417 14.59 16.64 12.89
N TRP A 418 15.03 16.82 14.13
CA TRP A 418 14.25 17.54 15.15
C TRP A 418 14.00 19.01 14.79
N LEU A 419 14.99 19.70 14.19
CA LEU A 419 14.79 21.06 13.67
C LEU A 419 13.69 21.07 12.60
N ALA A 420 13.77 20.14 11.65
CA ALA A 420 12.78 19.95 10.59
C ALA A 420 11.37 19.67 11.15
N VAL A 421 11.27 18.81 12.17
CA VAL A 421 10.00 18.52 12.86
C VAL A 421 9.42 19.78 13.50
N GLY A 422 10.23 20.54 14.24
CA GLY A 422 9.79 21.78 14.88
C GLY A 422 9.34 22.84 13.87
N LEU A 423 10.10 23.03 12.79
CA LEU A 423 9.74 23.93 11.70
C LEU A 423 8.44 23.50 11.00
N LEU A 424 8.23 22.20 10.80
CA LEU A 424 7.04 21.67 10.17
C LEU A 424 5.79 21.85 11.04
N VAL A 425 5.89 21.54 12.35
CA VAL A 425 4.80 21.78 13.31
C VAL A 425 4.46 23.26 13.35
N THR A 426 5.47 24.12 13.48
CA THR A 426 5.29 25.58 13.49
C THR A 426 4.63 26.05 12.20
N PHE A 427 5.07 25.54 11.05
CA PHE A 427 4.48 25.87 9.76
C PHE A 427 3.00 25.48 9.67
N PHE A 428 2.62 24.25 10.04
CA PHE A 428 1.21 23.83 9.97
C PHE A 428 0.32 24.57 10.96
N VAL A 429 0.83 24.87 12.17
CA VAL A 429 0.09 25.67 13.15
C VAL A 429 -0.10 27.11 12.65
N ALA A 430 0.97 27.75 12.17
CA ALA A 430 0.90 29.10 11.62
C ALA A 430 0.03 29.17 10.36
N TYR A 431 0.09 28.12 9.53
CA TYR A 431 -0.71 27.98 8.32
C TYR A 431 -2.22 28.09 8.60
N GLU A 432 -2.70 27.43 9.65
CA GLU A 432 -4.11 27.52 10.05
C GLU A 432 -4.39 28.80 10.86
N ALA A 433 -3.54 29.14 11.83
CA ALA A 433 -3.78 30.25 12.74
C ALA A 433 -3.83 31.62 12.06
N PHE A 434 -3.05 31.82 10.99
CA PHE A 434 -2.99 33.07 10.23
C PHE A 434 -3.68 32.99 8.87
N ALA A 435 -4.38 31.89 8.59
CA ALA A 435 -4.98 31.61 7.28
C ALA A 435 -4.05 31.98 6.12
N LEU A 436 -2.79 31.49 6.15
CA LEU A 436 -1.73 31.91 5.20
C LEU A 436 -2.11 31.66 3.74
N TRP A 437 -3.05 30.75 3.52
CA TRP A 437 -3.63 30.40 2.22
C TRP A 437 -4.65 31.42 1.70
N ASP A 438 -5.30 32.18 2.58
CA ASP A 438 -6.34 33.17 2.23
C ASP A 438 -5.77 34.57 1.99
N SER A 439 -4.50 34.79 2.35
CA SER A 439 -3.80 36.06 2.13
C SER A 439 -2.74 35.94 1.02
N PRO A 440 -2.99 36.53 -0.17
CA PRO A 440 -2.01 36.57 -1.26
C PRO A 440 -0.69 37.24 -0.87
N ARG A 441 -0.74 38.34 -0.10
CA ARG A 441 0.46 39.03 0.41
C ARG A 441 1.32 38.17 1.31
N LEU A 442 0.69 37.47 2.28
CA LEU A 442 1.43 36.57 3.16
C LEU A 442 2.02 35.40 2.36
N THR A 443 1.30 34.88 1.37
CA THR A 443 1.84 33.86 0.46
C THR A 443 3.05 34.36 -0.31
N ALA A 444 3.03 35.58 -0.86
CA ALA A 444 4.19 36.18 -1.52
C ALA A 444 5.40 36.31 -0.58
N TRP A 445 5.19 36.79 0.66
CA TRP A 445 6.24 36.85 1.68
C TRP A 445 6.81 35.48 2.05
N ILE A 446 5.98 34.43 2.11
CA ILE A 446 6.44 33.06 2.33
C ILE A 446 7.37 32.64 1.19
N VAL A 447 6.97 32.86 -0.06
CA VAL A 447 7.80 32.51 -1.24
C VAL A 447 9.14 33.27 -1.20
N VAL A 448 9.12 34.58 -0.96
CA VAL A 448 10.35 35.39 -0.80
C VAL A 448 11.20 34.87 0.35
N GLY A 449 10.61 34.58 1.50
CA GLY A 449 11.29 34.01 2.67
C GLY A 449 11.97 32.68 2.37
N TYR A 450 11.34 31.82 1.56
CA TYR A 450 11.95 30.57 1.09
C TYR A 450 13.18 30.80 0.20
N PHE A 451 13.13 31.76 -0.73
CA PHE A 451 14.30 32.13 -1.55
C PHE A 451 15.44 32.67 -0.67
N VAL A 452 15.14 33.58 0.25
CA VAL A 452 16.12 34.16 1.17
C VAL A 452 16.73 33.09 2.06
N ALA A 453 15.92 32.22 2.67
CA ALA A 453 16.39 31.15 3.54
C ALA A 453 17.26 30.13 2.79
N ALA A 454 16.86 29.76 1.57
CA ALA A 454 17.65 28.85 0.74
C ALA A 454 19.01 29.47 0.39
N LEU A 455 19.05 30.73 -0.03
CA LEU A 455 20.28 31.46 -0.34
C LEU A 455 21.17 31.65 0.90
N ALA A 456 20.59 32.02 2.05
CA ALA A 456 21.34 32.24 3.28
C ALA A 456 21.96 30.93 3.80
N VAL A 457 21.18 29.86 3.90
CA VAL A 457 21.66 28.58 4.43
C VAL A 457 22.67 27.94 3.48
N ASP A 458 22.36 27.85 2.18
CA ASP A 458 23.25 27.19 1.22
C ASP A 458 24.38 28.11 0.73
N GLY A 459 24.36 29.41 1.01
CA GLY A 459 25.48 30.32 0.83
C GLY A 459 26.53 30.19 1.93
N VAL A 460 26.11 29.85 3.16
CA VAL A 460 27.01 29.66 4.31
C VAL A 460 27.51 28.22 4.41
N PHE A 461 26.60 27.24 4.25
CA PHE A 461 26.89 25.83 4.49
C PHE A 461 27.08 25.01 3.19
N ARG A 462 28.06 24.10 3.22
CA ARG A 462 28.38 23.18 2.11
C ARG A 462 27.24 22.20 1.83
N GLY A 463 27.24 21.66 0.60
CA GLY A 463 26.25 20.69 0.14
C GLY A 463 24.84 21.30 0.03
N ALA A 464 23.79 20.49 -0.08
CA ALA A 464 22.41 20.96 -0.10
C ALA A 464 21.79 20.94 1.31
N SER A 465 22.39 21.72 2.22
CA SER A 465 22.05 21.73 3.66
C SER A 465 20.63 22.23 3.91
N PHE A 466 20.17 23.26 3.18
CA PHE A 466 18.79 23.74 3.27
C PHE A 466 17.79 22.64 2.96
N CYS A 467 17.94 21.98 1.81
CA CYS A 467 17.06 20.88 1.40
C CYS A 467 17.08 19.72 2.40
N LYS A 468 18.26 19.39 2.96
CA LYS A 468 18.41 18.24 3.85
C LYS A 468 17.84 18.45 5.25
N TYR A 469 18.03 19.63 5.86
CA TYR A 469 17.74 19.84 7.29
C TYR A 469 16.70 20.92 7.59
N VAL A 470 16.46 21.87 6.68
CA VAL A 470 15.66 23.07 6.97
C VAL A 470 14.33 23.09 6.21
N CYS A 471 14.35 22.83 4.91
CA CYS A 471 13.20 22.99 4.02
C CYS A 471 12.00 22.10 4.42
N PRO A 472 10.88 22.65 4.92
CA PRO A 472 9.70 21.87 5.32
C PRO A 472 9.07 21.15 4.13
N ILE A 473 8.98 21.81 2.97
CA ILE A 473 8.50 21.21 1.71
C ILE A 473 9.38 20.01 1.31
N GLY A 474 10.70 20.14 1.49
CA GLY A 474 11.64 19.05 1.26
C GLY A 474 11.37 17.85 2.18
N GLN A 475 11.14 18.09 3.47
CA GLN A 475 10.82 17.01 4.42
C GLN A 475 9.49 16.34 4.12
N PHE A 476 8.46 17.11 3.75
CA PHE A 476 7.19 16.58 3.26
C PHE A 476 7.44 15.65 2.06
N ASN A 477 8.13 16.13 1.03
CA ASN A 477 8.43 15.34 -0.17
C ASN A 477 9.23 14.08 0.13
N PHE A 478 10.25 14.17 0.99
CA PHE A 478 11.09 13.01 1.31
C PHE A 478 10.33 11.88 2.02
N VAL A 479 9.38 12.22 2.90
CA VAL A 479 8.54 11.20 3.56
C VAL A 479 7.49 10.66 2.60
N GLN A 480 6.77 11.52 1.89
CA GLN A 480 5.70 11.08 0.99
C GLN A 480 6.23 10.28 -0.22
N SER A 481 7.42 10.61 -0.72
CA SER A 481 8.07 9.85 -1.80
C SER A 481 8.51 8.43 -1.40
N LEU A 482 8.44 8.06 -0.12
CA LEU A 482 8.61 6.66 0.31
C LEU A 482 7.49 5.75 -0.19
N ALA A 483 6.33 6.31 -0.57
CA ALA A 483 5.26 5.57 -1.24
C ALA A 483 5.54 5.33 -2.74
N SER A 484 6.54 6.01 -3.33
CA SER A 484 6.81 5.92 -4.77
C SER A 484 7.50 4.62 -5.17
N PRO A 485 7.15 4.02 -6.32
CA PRO A 485 7.83 2.83 -6.84
C PRO A 485 9.14 3.16 -7.59
N LEU A 486 9.46 4.44 -7.81
CA LEU A 486 10.68 4.88 -8.48
C LEU A 486 11.68 5.45 -7.48
N GLU A 487 12.94 5.03 -7.59
CA GLU A 487 14.05 5.63 -6.84
C GLU A 487 15.30 5.78 -7.72
N VAL A 488 16.14 6.77 -7.40
CA VAL A 488 17.52 6.81 -7.93
C VAL A 488 18.32 5.70 -7.25
N ALA A 489 18.85 4.75 -8.03
CA ALA A 489 19.58 3.61 -7.50
C ALA A 489 20.66 3.09 -8.46
N VAL A 490 21.53 2.25 -7.92
CA VAL A 490 22.62 1.60 -8.66
C VAL A 490 22.08 0.41 -9.46
N ARG A 491 22.45 0.29 -10.74
CA ARG A 491 22.06 -0.81 -11.63
C ARG A 491 22.78 -2.11 -11.26
N ASP A 492 24.09 -2.05 -11.10
CA ASP A 492 24.93 -3.18 -10.70
C ASP A 492 25.85 -2.82 -9.52
N PRO A 493 25.59 -3.35 -8.31
CA PRO A 493 26.45 -3.14 -7.15
C PRO A 493 27.89 -3.62 -7.34
N ALA A 494 28.16 -4.58 -8.23
CA ALA A 494 29.50 -5.09 -8.49
C ALA A 494 30.40 -4.04 -9.16
N VAL A 495 29.87 -3.27 -10.12
CA VAL A 495 30.56 -2.16 -10.77
C VAL A 495 30.94 -1.08 -9.73
N CYS A 496 30.08 -0.84 -8.75
CA CYS A 496 30.40 0.08 -7.65
C CYS A 496 31.54 -0.41 -6.74
N LYS A 497 31.82 -1.71 -6.67
CA LYS A 497 32.93 -2.26 -5.87
C LYS A 497 34.27 -1.99 -6.53
N SER A 498 34.36 -2.10 -7.85
CA SER A 498 35.60 -1.85 -8.62
C SER A 498 35.84 -0.37 -8.93
N CYS A 499 34.82 0.48 -8.86
CA CYS A 499 34.97 1.93 -9.10
C CYS A 499 35.85 2.62 -8.05
N THR A 500 36.97 3.22 -8.46
CA THR A 500 37.94 3.91 -7.58
C THR A 500 37.69 5.41 -7.44
N THR A 501 37.14 6.07 -8.47
CA THR A 501 37.01 7.54 -8.53
C THR A 501 35.93 8.08 -7.58
N LYS A 502 34.78 7.37 -7.50
CA LYS A 502 33.59 7.74 -6.72
C LYS A 502 33.02 9.12 -7.08
N ASP A 503 33.09 9.47 -8.36
CA ASP A 503 32.62 10.75 -8.92
C ASP A 503 31.13 11.02 -8.65
N CYS A 504 30.33 9.97 -8.48
CA CYS A 504 28.90 10.12 -8.13
C CYS A 504 28.66 10.85 -6.80
N ILE A 505 29.66 10.94 -5.92
CA ILE A 505 29.63 11.72 -4.68
C ILE A 505 30.56 12.93 -4.80
N ARG A 506 31.78 12.74 -5.30
CA ARG A 506 32.81 13.79 -5.35
C ARG A 506 32.59 14.85 -6.43
N GLY A 507 31.77 14.55 -7.43
CA GLY A 507 31.67 15.32 -8.65
C GLY A 507 32.73 14.96 -9.68
N ARG A 508 32.52 15.42 -10.92
CA ARG A 508 33.43 15.28 -12.05
C ARG A 508 33.26 16.48 -12.99
N GLY A 509 34.34 17.22 -13.22
CA GLY A 509 34.32 18.39 -14.10
C GLY A 509 33.34 19.46 -13.60
N ASP A 510 32.36 19.80 -14.43
CA ASP A 510 31.29 20.77 -14.16
C ASP A 510 30.13 20.21 -13.31
N VAL A 511 30.12 18.91 -13.01
CA VAL A 511 29.06 18.25 -12.25
C VAL A 511 29.48 18.08 -10.78
N PRO A 512 28.73 18.63 -9.80
CA PRO A 512 29.13 18.65 -8.39
C PRO A 512 29.04 17.30 -7.67
N GLY A 513 28.38 16.30 -8.26
CA GLY A 513 28.10 15.02 -7.59
C GLY A 513 26.94 15.13 -6.60
N CYS A 514 26.83 14.18 -5.66
CA CYS A 514 25.71 14.15 -4.72
C CYS A 514 25.91 15.13 -3.54
N GLU A 515 25.38 16.35 -3.65
CA GLU A 515 25.45 17.40 -2.62
C GLU A 515 24.76 17.05 -1.27
N LEU A 516 24.09 15.90 -1.17
CA LEU A 516 23.42 15.42 0.05
C LEU A 516 24.23 14.35 0.79
N ASP A 517 25.45 14.05 0.30
CA ASP A 517 26.35 13.02 0.81
C ASP A 517 25.73 11.61 0.82
N LEU A 518 24.89 11.32 -0.18
CA LEU A 518 24.30 10.00 -0.34
C LEU A 518 25.22 9.11 -1.16
N ALA A 519 25.91 8.20 -0.47
CA ALA A 519 26.69 7.16 -1.10
C ALA A 519 25.79 6.16 -1.84
N GLN A 520 25.74 6.31 -3.16
CA GLN A 520 24.86 5.55 -4.06
C GLN A 520 24.87 4.03 -3.86
N PRO A 521 26.02 3.35 -3.61
CA PRO A 521 26.02 1.90 -3.36
C PRO A 521 25.23 1.46 -2.12
N ARG A 522 25.00 2.38 -1.18
CA ARG A 522 24.24 2.16 0.08
C ARG A 522 22.99 3.05 0.17
N LYS A 523 22.67 3.82 -0.86
CA LYS A 523 21.42 4.58 -0.93
C LYS A 523 20.28 3.59 -1.17
N ARG A 524 19.21 3.70 -0.37
CA ARG A 524 17.95 2.97 -0.53
C ARG A 524 16.79 3.87 -0.10
N GLY A 525 15.68 3.81 -0.81
CA GLY A 525 14.53 4.67 -0.63
C GLY A 525 14.77 6.08 -1.16
N ASN A 526 13.70 6.89 -1.13
CA ASN A 526 13.72 8.28 -1.58
C ASN A 526 14.06 9.30 -0.48
N MET A 527 14.14 8.85 0.77
CA MET A 527 14.46 9.72 1.90
C MET A 527 15.82 10.41 1.71
N ASP A 528 15.86 11.72 1.93
CA ASP A 528 16.99 12.64 1.72
C ASP A 528 17.48 12.77 0.27
N CYS A 529 16.83 12.15 -0.74
CA CYS A 529 17.25 12.26 -2.13
C CYS A 529 16.40 13.29 -2.88
N THR A 530 17.02 14.38 -3.38
CA THR A 530 16.32 15.43 -4.15
C THR A 530 16.11 15.10 -5.63
N PHE A 531 16.46 13.89 -6.09
CA PHE A 531 16.29 13.48 -7.49
C PHE A 531 17.00 14.39 -8.52
N CYS A 532 18.05 15.11 -8.13
CA CYS A 532 18.78 16.03 -9.01
C CYS A 532 19.57 15.35 -10.14
N LEU A 533 19.81 14.03 -10.03
CA LEU A 533 20.58 13.21 -10.97
C LEU A 533 22.05 13.58 -11.18
N ASP A 534 22.61 14.53 -10.41
CA ASP A 534 24.04 14.89 -10.47
C ASP A 534 24.95 13.65 -10.27
N CYS A 535 24.54 12.73 -9.40
CA CYS A 535 25.24 11.46 -9.19
C CYS A 535 25.24 10.55 -10.43
N ALA A 536 24.17 10.56 -11.22
CA ALA A 536 24.05 9.79 -12.46
C ALA A 536 24.88 10.44 -13.58
N HIS A 537 24.84 11.77 -13.71
CA HIS A 537 25.65 12.51 -14.67
C HIS A 537 27.15 12.43 -14.39
N ALA A 538 27.55 12.38 -13.10
CA ALA A 538 28.95 12.25 -12.72
C ALA A 538 29.50 10.81 -12.82
N CYS A 539 28.64 9.78 -12.95
CA CYS A 539 29.08 8.38 -12.92
C CYS A 539 29.91 8.01 -14.17
N PRO A 540 31.18 7.57 -14.03
CA PRO A 540 32.01 7.22 -15.19
C PRO A 540 31.60 5.88 -15.83
N HIS A 541 30.77 5.08 -15.17
CA HIS A 541 30.39 3.73 -15.61
C HIS A 541 28.92 3.61 -16.03
N ASP A 542 28.17 4.72 -16.13
CA ASP A 542 26.72 4.71 -16.38
C ASP A 542 25.97 3.66 -15.53
N ASN A 543 26.23 3.67 -14.22
CA ASN A 543 25.75 2.64 -13.30
C ASN A 543 24.64 3.12 -12.35
N ILE A 544 24.15 4.35 -12.52
CA ILE A 544 23.08 4.93 -11.70
C ILE A 544 21.89 5.25 -12.61
N GLY A 545 20.72 4.74 -12.24
CA GLY A 545 19.46 4.92 -12.96
C GLY A 545 18.34 5.41 -12.07
N VAL A 546 17.22 5.75 -12.68
CA VAL A 546 15.93 5.92 -11.98
C VAL A 546 15.17 4.63 -12.20
N LEU A 547 15.26 3.76 -11.21
CA LEU A 547 14.85 2.37 -11.33
C LEU A 547 13.44 2.22 -10.75
N ALA A 548 12.57 1.47 -11.43
CA ALA A 548 11.42 0.93 -10.73
C ALA A 548 11.97 -0.10 -9.76
N VAL A 549 11.93 0.25 -8.48
CA VAL A 549 12.28 -0.68 -7.43
C VAL A 549 10.97 -1.34 -7.09
N PRO A 550 10.76 -2.59 -7.58
CA PRO A 550 9.59 -3.31 -7.15
C PRO A 550 9.75 -3.42 -5.64
N ARG A 551 8.66 -3.14 -4.93
CA ARG A 551 8.52 -3.34 -3.49
C ARG A 551 9.01 -2.11 -2.74
N ALA A 552 8.11 -1.44 -2.02
CA ALA A 552 8.43 -0.63 -0.83
C ALA A 552 9.04 -1.52 0.30
N GLY A 553 9.96 -2.40 -0.09
CA GLY A 553 10.68 -3.34 0.75
C GLY A 553 11.72 -2.64 1.60
N ASP A 554 12.01 -1.36 1.33
CA ASP A 554 12.69 -0.46 2.24
C ASP A 554 11.79 -0.01 3.41
N LEU A 555 10.46 -0.10 3.31
CA LEU A 555 9.56 0.03 4.47
C LEU A 555 9.41 -1.31 5.22
N VAL A 556 9.43 -2.43 4.49
CA VAL A 556 9.33 -3.79 5.06
C VAL A 556 10.61 -4.23 5.77
N ASN A 557 11.77 -3.87 5.23
CA ASN A 557 13.08 -4.22 5.78
C ASN A 557 13.74 -2.98 6.35
N ASP A 558 14.57 -3.15 7.38
CA ASP A 558 15.38 -2.06 7.93
C ASP A 558 16.89 -2.21 7.62
N PRO A 559 17.30 -2.07 6.34
CA PRO A 559 18.69 -2.06 5.97
C PRO A 559 19.38 -0.78 6.45
N PHE A 560 20.71 -0.81 6.48
CA PHE A 560 21.48 0.42 6.64
C PHE A 560 21.38 1.26 5.36
N ARG A 561 21.04 2.55 5.50
CA ARG A 561 20.91 3.54 4.42
C ARG A 561 22.00 4.60 4.52
N SER A 562 22.55 5.03 3.39
CA SER A 562 23.47 6.18 3.37
C SER A 562 22.77 7.45 3.88
N GLY A 563 23.50 8.29 4.61
CA GLY A 563 22.98 9.56 5.17
C GLY A 563 22.13 9.41 6.43
N ILE A 564 21.34 8.34 6.55
CA ILE A 564 20.34 8.18 7.62
C ILE A 564 20.68 7.04 8.60
N GLY A 565 21.24 5.94 8.10
CA GLY A 565 21.44 4.71 8.87
C GLY A 565 20.21 3.81 8.85
N ARG A 566 19.85 3.25 10.02
CA ARG A 566 18.69 2.36 10.19
C ARG A 566 17.51 3.16 10.71
N PHE A 567 16.35 3.00 10.08
CA PHE A 567 15.13 3.69 10.48
C PHE A 567 14.68 3.32 11.89
N SER A 568 14.86 2.06 12.31
CA SER A 568 14.54 1.62 13.68
C SER A 568 15.31 2.34 14.80
N ARG A 569 16.38 3.08 14.46
CA ARG A 569 17.23 3.80 15.42
C ARG A 569 17.11 5.32 15.29
N ARG A 570 16.15 5.83 14.52
CA ARG A 570 16.00 7.25 14.19
C ARG A 570 14.65 7.78 14.68
N PRO A 571 14.51 8.05 15.98
CA PRO A 571 13.26 8.57 16.55
C PRO A 571 12.89 9.94 15.97
N ASP A 572 13.88 10.72 15.53
CA ASP A 572 13.68 12.01 14.87
C ASP A 572 12.98 11.87 13.51
N VAL A 573 13.31 10.84 12.73
CA VAL A 573 12.63 10.55 11.46
C VAL A 573 11.25 9.93 11.70
N ALA A 574 11.11 9.08 12.73
CA ALA A 574 9.81 8.54 13.12
C ALA A 574 8.84 9.64 13.57
N ALA A 575 9.30 10.61 14.35
CA ALA A 575 8.53 11.79 14.73
C ALA A 575 8.08 12.59 13.50
N LEU A 576 8.97 12.79 12.53
CA LEU A 576 8.62 13.44 11.26
C LEU A 576 7.50 12.70 10.51
N VAL A 577 7.56 11.36 10.43
CA VAL A 577 6.52 10.54 9.79
C VAL A 577 5.18 10.69 10.53
N PHE A 578 5.17 10.62 11.85
CA PHE A 578 3.93 10.76 12.62
C PHE A 578 3.37 12.19 12.55
N VAL A 579 4.19 13.23 12.65
CA VAL A 579 3.71 14.61 12.49
C VAL A 579 3.05 14.79 11.11
N LEU A 580 3.65 14.25 10.04
CA LEU A 580 3.06 14.32 8.70
C LEU A 580 1.80 13.46 8.53
N LEU A 581 1.70 12.34 9.24
CA LEU A 581 0.50 11.52 9.30
C LEU A 581 -0.64 12.31 9.93
N PHE A 582 -0.44 12.82 11.15
CA PHE A 582 -1.48 13.55 11.89
C PHE A 582 -1.81 14.90 11.25
N ALA A 583 -0.83 15.58 10.65
CA ALA A 583 -1.07 16.80 9.87
C ALA A 583 -1.99 16.55 8.68
N ALA A 584 -1.98 15.38 8.06
CA ALA A 584 -2.90 15.06 6.97
C ALA A 584 -4.37 15.09 7.44
N PHE A 585 -4.64 14.49 8.60
CA PHE A 585 -5.97 14.44 9.20
C PHE A 585 -6.37 15.80 9.77
N ALA A 586 -5.47 16.48 10.49
CA ALA A 586 -5.73 17.80 11.05
C ALA A 586 -6.02 18.84 9.96
N ASN A 587 -5.26 18.82 8.87
CA ASN A 587 -5.47 19.74 7.75
C ASN A 587 -6.80 19.50 7.04
N ALA A 588 -7.21 18.24 6.86
CA ALA A 588 -8.52 17.93 6.30
C ALA A 588 -9.67 18.27 7.28
N ALA A 589 -9.48 18.04 8.59
CA ALA A 589 -10.45 18.40 9.62
C ALA A 589 -10.70 19.90 9.68
N GLY A 590 -9.66 20.72 9.55
CA GLY A 590 -9.78 22.20 9.48
C GLY A 590 -10.42 22.73 8.18
N MET A 591 -11.12 21.89 7.42
CA MET A 591 -11.85 22.27 6.19
C MET A 591 -13.24 21.65 6.08
N VAL A 592 -13.72 20.92 7.09
CA VAL A 592 -15.05 20.31 7.06
C VAL A 592 -16.03 21.10 7.92
N GLY A 593 -17.26 21.28 7.41
CA GLY A 593 -18.30 22.10 8.05
C GLY A 593 -18.51 21.79 9.54
N PRO A 594 -18.71 20.51 9.94
CA PRO A 594 -18.95 20.17 11.35
C PRO A 594 -17.81 20.55 12.31
N VAL A 595 -16.55 20.50 11.86
CA VAL A 595 -15.40 20.88 12.70
C VAL A 595 -15.36 22.40 12.85
N LEU A 596 -15.60 23.15 11.78
CA LEU A 596 -15.64 24.61 11.81
C LEU A 596 -16.79 25.13 12.67
N GLU A 597 -17.97 24.49 12.59
CA GLU A 597 -19.12 24.80 13.46
C GLU A 597 -18.82 24.52 14.94
N TRP A 598 -18.14 23.42 15.23
CA TRP A 598 -17.70 23.08 16.58
C TRP A 598 -16.67 24.08 17.10
N GLU A 599 -15.67 24.45 16.29
CA GLU A 599 -14.68 25.47 16.65
C GLU A 599 -15.35 26.82 16.96
N ALA A 600 -16.31 27.26 16.13
CA ALA A 600 -17.08 28.47 16.36
C ALA A 600 -17.96 28.39 17.63
N GLY A 601 -18.45 27.19 17.99
CA GLY A 601 -19.13 26.96 19.27
C GLY A 601 -18.19 27.15 20.46
N VAL A 602 -17.03 26.49 20.44
CA VAL A 602 -16.02 26.58 21.51
C VAL A 602 -15.51 28.01 21.68
N GLN A 603 -15.33 28.76 20.58
CA GLN A 603 -14.96 30.17 20.63
C GLN A 603 -16.02 31.01 21.36
N ARG A 604 -17.30 30.80 21.05
CA ARG A 604 -18.41 31.50 21.72
C ARG A 604 -18.50 31.16 23.20
N ASP A 605 -18.30 29.90 23.57
CA ASP A 605 -18.45 29.43 24.94
C ASP A 605 -17.27 29.85 25.84
N LEU A 606 -16.04 29.84 25.31
CA LEU A 606 -14.82 30.17 26.07
C LEU A 606 -14.40 31.64 25.94
N GLY A 607 -14.96 32.39 25.00
CA GLY A 607 -14.60 33.79 24.76
C GLY A 607 -13.14 33.98 24.32
N VAL A 608 -12.56 32.99 23.64
CA VAL A 608 -11.15 33.02 23.20
C VAL A 608 -11.01 33.53 21.78
N GLU A 609 -9.92 34.25 21.52
CA GLU A 609 -9.51 34.68 20.19
C GLU A 609 -9.37 33.47 19.23
N PRO A 610 -9.87 33.54 17.98
CA PRO A 610 -9.84 32.42 17.04
C PRO A 610 -8.44 31.85 16.83
N ALA A 611 -7.43 32.73 16.70
CA ALA A 611 -6.04 32.31 16.52
C ALA A 611 -5.51 31.51 17.71
N VAL A 612 -5.92 31.85 18.95
CA VAL A 612 -5.48 31.13 20.16
C VAL A 612 -6.07 29.73 20.19
N LEU A 613 -7.35 29.58 19.84
CA LEU A 613 -7.99 28.27 19.77
C LEU A 613 -7.34 27.41 18.67
N VAL A 614 -7.13 27.96 17.48
CA VAL A 614 -6.50 27.22 16.37
C VAL A 614 -5.07 26.81 16.70
N VAL A 615 -4.29 27.68 17.37
CA VAL A 615 -2.94 27.32 17.84
C VAL A 615 -3.01 26.18 18.86
N ALA A 616 -3.93 26.24 19.82
CA ALA A 616 -4.10 25.20 20.83
C ALA A 616 -4.52 23.85 20.21
N LEU A 617 -5.50 23.87 19.30
CA LEU A 617 -5.97 22.68 18.58
C LEU A 617 -4.89 22.11 17.66
N GLY A 618 -4.15 22.96 16.94
CA GLY A 618 -3.03 22.56 16.10
C GLY A 618 -1.89 21.94 16.92
N ALA A 619 -1.52 22.53 18.05
CA ALA A 619 -0.52 21.97 18.97
C ALA A 619 -1.00 20.62 19.55
N PHE A 620 -2.28 20.53 19.92
CA PHE A 620 -2.87 19.28 20.37
C PHE A 620 -2.81 18.21 19.28
N ALA A 621 -3.28 18.51 18.07
CA ALA A 621 -3.35 17.56 16.96
C ALA A 621 -1.98 17.12 16.43
N LEU A 622 -0.97 17.99 16.46
CA LEU A 622 0.36 17.72 15.88
C LEU A 622 1.42 17.28 16.89
N VAL A 623 1.18 17.48 18.19
CA VAL A 623 2.14 17.12 19.25
C VAL A 623 1.52 16.20 20.28
N VAL A 624 0.43 16.62 20.93
CA VAL A 624 -0.16 15.88 22.05
C VAL A 624 -0.80 14.56 21.59
N ALA A 625 -1.71 14.62 20.61
CA ALA A 625 -2.41 13.45 20.09
C ALA A 625 -1.46 12.39 19.51
N PRO A 626 -0.45 12.73 18.68
CA PRO A 626 0.54 11.75 18.23
C PRO A 626 1.29 11.10 19.40
N VAL A 627 1.77 11.88 20.37
CA VAL A 627 2.52 11.35 21.52
C VAL A 627 1.65 10.39 22.34
N VAL A 628 0.40 10.75 22.61
CA VAL A 628 -0.53 9.92 23.40
C VAL A 628 -0.96 8.66 22.65
N LEU A 629 -1.40 8.79 21.39
CA LEU A 629 -1.94 7.66 20.61
C LEU A 629 -0.85 6.69 20.16
N VAL A 630 0.28 7.21 19.67
CA VAL A 630 1.43 6.37 19.30
C VAL A 630 2.09 5.78 20.55
N GLY A 631 2.19 6.57 21.63
CA GLY A 631 2.75 6.13 22.90
C GLY A 631 1.93 5.00 23.52
N SER A 632 0.60 5.12 23.53
CA SER A 632 -0.31 4.10 24.05
C SER A 632 -0.28 2.82 23.20
N ALA A 633 -0.31 2.95 21.86
CA ALA A 633 -0.16 1.81 20.95
C ALA A 633 1.18 1.09 21.15
N ALA A 634 2.28 1.84 21.30
CA ALA A 634 3.61 1.28 21.55
C ALA A 634 3.70 0.58 22.93
N TRP A 635 3.10 1.17 23.96
CA TRP A 635 3.05 0.59 25.31
C TRP A 635 2.22 -0.71 25.33
N LEU A 636 1.03 -0.70 24.72
CA LEU A 636 0.19 -1.89 24.59
C LEU A 636 0.87 -2.98 23.75
N ALA A 637 1.48 -2.63 22.62
CA ALA A 637 2.16 -3.59 21.77
C ALA A 637 3.36 -4.23 22.48
N ARG A 638 4.05 -3.47 23.34
CA ARG A 638 5.10 -3.99 24.20
C ARG A 638 4.55 -4.96 25.23
N ALA A 639 3.48 -4.58 25.94
CA ALA A 639 2.87 -5.39 26.99
C ALA A 639 2.28 -6.71 26.45
N LEU A 640 1.46 -6.63 25.41
CA LEU A 640 0.76 -7.77 24.81
C LEU A 640 1.67 -8.63 23.93
N GLY A 641 2.66 -8.01 23.27
CA GLY A 641 3.59 -8.67 22.36
C GLY A 641 4.87 -9.22 23.01
N GLY A 642 5.10 -8.94 24.29
CA GLY A 642 6.32 -9.37 25.00
C GLY A 642 7.61 -8.76 24.43
N LEU A 643 7.54 -7.54 23.88
CA LEU A 643 8.69 -6.89 23.24
C LEU A 643 9.70 -6.42 24.29
N ARG A 644 10.99 -6.71 24.07
CA ARG A 644 12.09 -6.29 24.96
C ARG A 644 12.55 -4.84 24.76
N PHE A 645 11.99 -4.16 23.77
CA PHE A 645 12.37 -2.79 23.41
C PHE A 645 11.62 -1.75 24.25
N GLY A 646 12.20 -0.56 24.41
CA GLY A 646 11.51 0.59 25.02
C GLY A 646 10.36 1.10 24.13
N ALA A 647 9.37 1.79 24.71
CA ALA A 647 8.19 2.26 23.97
C ALA A 647 8.55 3.16 22.78
N VAL A 648 9.51 4.07 22.93
CA VAL A 648 10.00 4.94 21.85
C VAL A 648 10.63 4.13 20.71
N GLU A 649 11.36 3.06 21.02
CA GLU A 649 11.97 2.21 20.01
C GLU A 649 10.90 1.37 19.28
N VAL A 650 9.88 0.88 20.00
CA VAL A 650 8.72 0.22 19.39
C VAL A 650 8.01 1.19 18.44
N ALA A 651 7.69 2.41 18.88
CA ALA A 651 7.09 3.44 18.04
C ALA A 651 7.94 3.74 16.80
N THR A 652 9.25 3.89 16.96
CA THR A 652 10.20 4.14 15.86
C THR A 652 10.19 3.02 14.82
N ARG A 653 10.07 1.77 15.28
CA ARG A 653 10.04 0.58 14.41
C ARG A 653 8.72 0.45 13.63
N PHE A 654 7.62 0.98 14.15
CA PHE A 654 6.30 0.91 13.49
C PHE A 654 5.94 2.19 12.72
N ALA A 655 6.61 3.32 12.94
CA ALA A 655 6.32 4.59 12.28
C ALA A 655 6.20 4.49 10.76
N PHE A 656 7.15 3.80 10.12
CA PHE A 656 7.18 3.64 8.67
C PHE A 656 6.06 2.76 8.11
N ALA A 657 5.40 1.96 8.95
CA ALA A 657 4.20 1.24 8.54
C ALA A 657 3.04 2.19 8.24
N PHE A 658 3.00 3.40 8.82
CA PHE A 658 1.91 4.37 8.63
C PHE A 658 2.10 5.31 7.44
N VAL A 659 3.24 5.25 6.74
CA VAL A 659 3.48 6.05 5.53
C VAL A 659 2.36 5.89 4.50
N PRO A 660 1.87 4.68 4.16
CA PRO A 660 0.80 4.52 3.18
C PRO A 660 -0.50 5.21 3.57
N LEU A 661 -0.92 5.12 4.84
CA LEU A 661 -2.16 5.76 5.29
C LEU A 661 -2.04 7.29 5.31
N GLY A 662 -0.90 7.82 5.79
CA GLY A 662 -0.65 9.26 5.75
C GLY A 662 -0.59 9.80 4.33
N PHE A 663 0.09 9.09 3.43
CA PHE A 663 0.13 9.43 2.00
C PHE A 663 -1.26 9.40 1.36
N ALA A 664 -2.05 8.36 1.65
CA ALA A 664 -3.42 8.22 1.15
C ALA A 664 -4.32 9.38 1.59
N MET A 665 -4.23 9.80 2.85
CA MET A 665 -5.01 10.95 3.34
C MET A 665 -4.62 12.26 2.64
N TRP A 666 -3.32 12.51 2.45
CA TRP A 666 -2.87 13.67 1.67
C TRP A 666 -3.33 13.62 0.21
N LEU A 667 -3.28 12.44 -0.42
CA LEU A 667 -3.70 12.25 -1.80
C LEU A 667 -5.21 12.43 -1.96
N ALA A 668 -6.03 11.90 -1.05
CA ALA A 668 -7.47 12.11 -1.05
C ALA A 668 -7.78 13.60 -0.90
N HIS A 669 -7.29 14.23 0.18
CA HIS A 669 -7.60 15.62 0.49
C HIS A 669 -7.11 16.61 -0.58
N TYR A 670 -5.84 16.53 -1.01
CA TYR A 670 -5.34 17.44 -2.05
C TYR A 670 -5.87 17.08 -3.44
N GLY A 671 -6.21 15.82 -3.67
CA GLY A 671 -6.88 15.37 -4.88
C GLY A 671 -8.26 16.00 -5.02
N TYR A 672 -9.02 16.11 -3.92
CA TYR A 672 -10.30 16.81 -3.88
C TYR A 672 -10.16 18.24 -4.39
N HIS A 673 -9.29 19.04 -3.76
CA HIS A 673 -9.06 20.44 -4.13
C HIS A 673 -8.60 20.58 -5.57
N LEU A 674 -7.64 19.75 -6.01
CA LEU A 674 -7.18 19.78 -7.38
C LEU A 674 -8.31 19.52 -8.37
N VAL A 675 -9.15 18.52 -8.15
CA VAL A 675 -10.21 18.13 -9.09
C VAL A 675 -11.34 19.16 -9.11
N THR A 676 -11.79 19.63 -7.94
CA THR A 676 -12.91 20.58 -7.83
C THR A 676 -12.55 21.99 -8.27
N THR A 677 -11.27 22.39 -8.20
CA THR A 677 -10.81 23.73 -8.62
C THR A 677 -9.79 23.74 -9.75
N TYR A 678 -9.64 22.64 -10.50
CA TYR A 678 -8.68 22.56 -11.61
C TYR A 678 -8.82 23.73 -12.60
N ARG A 679 -10.07 24.12 -12.92
CA ARG A 679 -10.36 25.18 -13.90
C ARG A 679 -9.97 26.59 -13.44
N ALA A 680 -9.83 26.82 -12.14
CA ALA A 680 -9.52 28.14 -11.58
C ALA A 680 -8.15 28.69 -12.02
N ALA A 681 -7.20 27.83 -12.39
CA ALA A 681 -5.87 28.28 -12.81
C ALA A 681 -5.92 29.19 -14.05
N TRP A 682 -6.81 28.94 -15.01
CA TRP A 682 -6.82 29.68 -16.27
C TRP A 682 -7.38 31.11 -16.12
N PRO A 683 -8.56 31.35 -15.52
CA PRO A 683 -9.06 32.71 -15.37
C PRO A 683 -8.18 33.60 -14.49
N VAL A 684 -7.55 33.04 -13.45
CA VAL A 684 -6.58 33.78 -12.64
C VAL A 684 -5.34 34.14 -13.46
N ALA A 685 -4.85 33.23 -14.31
CA ALA A 685 -3.75 33.53 -15.22
C ALA A 685 -4.14 34.57 -16.29
N GLN A 686 -5.36 34.49 -16.85
CA GLN A 686 -5.88 35.51 -17.78
C GLN A 686 -5.93 36.88 -17.11
N ARG A 687 -6.46 36.96 -15.89
CA ARG A 687 -6.53 38.20 -15.11
C ARG A 687 -5.14 38.77 -14.89
N PHE A 688 -4.20 37.98 -14.37
CA PHE A 688 -2.83 38.43 -14.16
C PHE A 688 -2.17 38.93 -15.45
N LEU A 689 -2.28 38.16 -16.55
CA LEU A 689 -1.70 38.55 -17.84
C LEU A 689 -2.34 39.85 -18.37
N PHE A 690 -3.65 40.01 -18.21
CA PHE A 690 -4.36 41.23 -18.55
C PHE A 690 -3.84 42.43 -17.74
N ASP A 691 -3.63 42.28 -16.43
CA ASP A 691 -3.06 43.32 -15.56
C ASP A 691 -1.62 43.69 -15.96
N GLN A 692 -0.87 42.75 -16.56
CA GLN A 692 0.46 43.00 -17.13
C GLN A 692 0.41 43.58 -18.56
N GLY A 693 -0.77 43.93 -19.08
CA GLY A 693 -0.97 44.54 -20.40
C GLY A 693 -1.10 43.54 -21.57
N TRP A 694 -1.22 42.24 -21.31
CA TRP A 694 -1.37 41.22 -22.35
C TRP A 694 -2.84 41.02 -22.71
N THR A 695 -3.42 41.92 -23.49
CA THR A 695 -4.86 41.92 -23.82
C THR A 695 -5.31 40.81 -24.78
N ALA A 696 -4.37 40.15 -25.47
CA ALA A 696 -4.65 39.08 -26.43
C ALA A 696 -5.26 37.80 -25.81
N VAL A 697 -5.16 37.61 -24.48
CA VAL A 697 -5.69 36.43 -23.78
C VAL A 697 -7.18 36.52 -23.44
N GLY A 698 -7.83 37.64 -23.75
CA GLY A 698 -9.23 37.90 -23.44
C GLY A 698 -9.49 38.23 -21.96
N LEU A 699 -10.75 38.52 -21.64
CA LEU A 699 -11.20 38.77 -20.27
C LEU A 699 -11.29 37.45 -19.46
N PRO A 700 -11.07 37.50 -18.13
CA PRO A 700 -11.14 36.31 -17.29
C PRO A 700 -12.57 35.76 -17.21
N VAL A 701 -12.72 34.46 -17.51
CA VAL A 701 -14.02 33.78 -17.54
C VAL A 701 -14.28 33.06 -16.22
N TRP A 702 -14.70 33.82 -15.20
CA TRP A 702 -14.95 33.28 -13.85
C TRP A 702 -16.11 32.29 -13.77
N ALA A 703 -17.11 32.42 -14.65
CA ALA A 703 -18.28 31.54 -14.70
C ALA A 703 -17.93 30.05 -14.91
N ALA A 704 -16.78 29.75 -15.51
CA ALA A 704 -16.31 28.38 -15.71
C ALA A 704 -15.71 27.73 -14.45
N CYS A 705 -15.54 28.50 -13.37
CA CYS A 705 -14.81 28.09 -12.15
C CYS A 705 -15.68 28.05 -10.88
N CYS A 706 -16.89 28.61 -10.90
CA CYS A 706 -17.75 28.68 -9.74
C CYS A 706 -18.80 27.56 -9.75
N CYS A 707 -19.02 26.95 -8.58
CA CYS A 707 -20.21 26.17 -8.24
C CYS A 707 -20.40 24.81 -8.97
N GLU A 708 -19.37 24.23 -9.60
CA GLU A 708 -19.47 22.84 -10.05
C GLU A 708 -19.47 21.88 -8.86
N ALA A 709 -20.51 21.07 -8.74
CA ALA A 709 -20.58 20.03 -7.74
C ALA A 709 -19.42 19.03 -7.93
N PRO A 710 -18.81 18.53 -6.84
CA PRO A 710 -17.80 17.49 -6.94
C PRO A 710 -18.31 16.30 -7.76
N PRO A 711 -17.50 15.75 -8.69
CA PRO A 711 -17.93 14.61 -9.49
C PRO A 711 -18.31 13.42 -8.60
N ALA A 712 -19.40 12.72 -8.93
CA ALA A 712 -19.90 11.60 -8.13
C ALA A 712 -18.92 10.41 -7.99
N TRP A 713 -17.87 10.35 -8.82
CA TRP A 713 -16.81 9.36 -8.74
C TRP A 713 -15.69 9.76 -7.76
N LEU A 714 -15.56 11.03 -7.40
CA LEU A 714 -14.44 11.55 -6.61
C LEU A 714 -14.43 10.98 -5.17
N PRO A 715 -15.52 11.04 -4.39
CA PRO A 715 -15.56 10.41 -3.07
C PRO A 715 -15.27 8.90 -3.12
N LYS A 716 -15.71 8.22 -4.18
CA LYS A 716 -15.44 6.79 -4.37
C LYS A 716 -13.94 6.53 -4.59
N LEU A 717 -13.28 7.38 -5.37
CA LEU A 717 -11.83 7.30 -5.57
C LEU A 717 -11.07 7.60 -4.29
N GLU A 718 -11.48 8.62 -3.52
CA GLU A 718 -10.87 8.96 -2.24
C GLU A 718 -10.96 7.81 -1.22
N LEU A 719 -12.12 7.15 -1.14
CA LEU A 719 -12.30 5.95 -0.32
C LEU A 719 -11.39 4.81 -0.79
N VAL A 720 -11.29 4.55 -2.09
CA VAL A 720 -10.36 3.53 -2.62
C VAL A 720 -8.90 3.85 -2.29
N VAL A 721 -8.51 5.13 -2.34
CA VAL A 721 -7.18 5.58 -1.96
C VAL A 721 -6.92 5.34 -0.47
N LEU A 722 -7.88 5.68 0.39
CA LEU A 722 -7.82 5.42 1.84
C LEU A 722 -7.78 3.92 2.15
N ASP A 723 -8.58 3.10 1.46
CA ASP A 723 -8.58 1.64 1.60
C ASP A 723 -7.20 1.06 1.26
N CYS A 724 -6.60 1.51 0.15
CA CYS A 724 -5.24 1.13 -0.22
C CYS A 724 -4.22 1.55 0.86
N GLY A 725 -4.38 2.74 1.43
CA GLY A 725 -3.54 3.26 2.52
C GLY A 725 -3.66 2.44 3.80
N LEU A 726 -4.87 2.06 4.19
CA LEU A 726 -5.14 1.20 5.35
C LEU A 726 -4.54 -0.20 5.13
N LEU A 727 -4.85 -0.84 3.99
CA LEU A 727 -4.35 -2.17 3.66
C LEU A 727 -2.81 -2.21 3.63
N GLY A 728 -2.18 -1.20 3.03
CA GLY A 728 -0.72 -1.04 3.05
C GLY A 728 -0.17 -0.91 4.46
N THR A 729 -0.82 -0.12 5.30
CA THR A 729 -0.41 0.10 6.70
C THR A 729 -0.54 -1.17 7.55
N LEU A 730 -1.68 -1.87 7.44
CA LEU A 730 -1.91 -3.14 8.12
C LEU A 730 -0.91 -4.21 7.66
N TYR A 731 -0.62 -4.29 6.36
CA TYR A 731 0.37 -5.22 5.83
C TYR A 731 1.77 -4.97 6.39
N LEU A 732 2.22 -3.71 6.38
CA LEU A 732 3.53 -3.32 6.90
C LEU A 732 3.63 -3.55 8.41
N ALA A 733 2.59 -3.18 9.17
CA ALA A 733 2.53 -3.40 10.61
C ALA A 733 2.53 -4.90 10.96
N TYR A 734 1.79 -5.72 10.21
CA TYR A 734 1.80 -7.18 10.35
C TYR A 734 3.19 -7.76 10.10
N HIS A 735 3.83 -7.36 9.00
CA HIS A 735 5.16 -7.86 8.66
C HIS A 735 6.20 -7.44 9.69
N GLN A 736 6.10 -6.22 10.22
CA GLN A 736 6.98 -5.73 11.27
C GLN A 736 6.77 -6.49 12.59
N ALA A 737 5.53 -6.72 13.02
CA ALA A 737 5.22 -7.50 14.20
C ALA A 737 5.76 -8.94 14.10
N ARG A 738 5.58 -9.58 12.94
CA ARG A 738 6.10 -10.93 12.64
C ARG A 738 7.62 -11.01 12.63
N ASN A 739 8.30 -9.93 12.24
CA ASN A 739 9.75 -9.84 12.26
C ASN A 739 10.30 -9.64 13.67
N LEU A 740 9.58 -8.93 14.54
CA LEU A 740 10.00 -8.67 15.92
C LEU A 740 9.70 -9.86 16.85
N VAL A 741 8.59 -10.56 16.62
CA VAL A 741 8.11 -11.67 17.45
C VAL A 741 7.71 -12.86 16.57
N PRO A 742 8.51 -13.94 16.50
CA PRO A 742 8.21 -15.10 15.65
C PRO A 742 7.14 -16.06 16.22
N THR A 743 6.82 -15.95 17.52
CA THR A 743 5.83 -16.78 18.23
C THR A 743 4.41 -16.21 18.10
N ARG A 744 3.38 -16.92 18.59
CA ARG A 744 1.96 -16.49 18.55
C ARG A 744 1.69 -15.09 19.16
N GLN A 745 2.63 -14.56 19.95
CA GLN A 745 2.57 -13.22 20.54
C GLN A 745 2.68 -12.07 19.51
N TRP A 746 3.00 -12.34 18.24
CA TRP A 746 2.99 -11.31 17.18
C TRP A 746 1.63 -10.61 17.06
N LEU A 747 0.53 -11.29 17.38
CA LEU A 747 -0.81 -10.69 17.41
C LEU A 747 -0.90 -9.57 18.44
N GLY A 748 -0.34 -9.76 19.64
CA GLY A 748 -0.28 -8.73 20.67
C GLY A 748 0.60 -7.54 20.28
N ALA A 749 1.67 -7.78 19.52
CA ALA A 749 2.50 -6.72 18.96
C ALA A 749 1.83 -5.98 17.78
N PHE A 750 0.91 -6.63 17.06
CA PHE A 750 0.23 -6.08 15.87
C PHE A 750 -1.07 -5.34 16.21
N ALA A 751 -1.91 -5.91 17.08
CA ALA A 751 -3.27 -5.46 17.31
C ALA A 751 -3.40 -3.98 17.73
N PRO A 752 -2.55 -3.42 18.62
CA PRO A 752 -2.64 -2.00 18.99
C PRO A 752 -2.36 -1.05 17.81
N TRP A 753 -1.42 -1.41 16.94
CA TRP A 753 -1.11 -0.63 15.73
C TRP A 753 -2.21 -0.77 14.68
N ALA A 754 -2.79 -1.97 14.54
CA ALA A 754 -3.93 -2.19 13.67
C ALA A 754 -5.15 -1.37 14.13
N ALA A 755 -5.42 -1.34 15.43
CA ALA A 755 -6.50 -0.54 16.01
C ALA A 755 -6.29 0.96 15.75
N LEU A 756 -5.07 1.48 15.95
CA LEU A 756 -4.73 2.87 15.62
C LEU A 756 -4.92 3.18 14.13
N ALA A 757 -4.47 2.29 13.24
CA ALA A 757 -4.64 2.45 11.80
C ALA A 757 -6.11 2.45 11.38
N VAL A 758 -6.93 1.56 11.94
CA VAL A 758 -8.38 1.49 11.68
C VAL A 758 -9.09 2.73 12.23
N ALA A 759 -8.70 3.23 13.41
CA ALA A 759 -9.28 4.45 13.98
C ALA A 759 -8.97 5.68 13.12
N LEU A 760 -7.72 5.83 12.67
CA LEU A 760 -7.34 6.90 11.75
C LEU A 760 -8.04 6.76 10.39
N PHE A 761 -8.15 5.54 9.85
CA PHE A 761 -8.92 5.29 8.63
C PHE A 761 -10.39 5.68 8.78
N ALA A 762 -11.06 5.28 9.86
CA ALA A 762 -12.45 5.64 10.12
C ALA A 762 -12.62 7.17 10.23
N CYS A 763 -11.67 7.86 10.87
CA CYS A 763 -11.62 9.32 10.88
C CYS A 763 -11.47 9.90 9.47
N GLY A 764 -10.56 9.34 8.64
CA GLY A 764 -10.38 9.76 7.25
C GLY A 764 -11.63 9.56 6.38
N VAL A 765 -12.31 8.41 6.52
CA VAL A 765 -13.59 8.13 5.86
C VAL A 765 -14.64 9.14 6.28
N TRP A 766 -14.76 9.41 7.59
CA TRP A 766 -15.70 10.42 8.08
C TRP A 766 -15.41 11.80 7.48
N LEU A 767 -14.13 12.23 7.48
CA LEU A 767 -13.69 13.52 6.92
C LEU A 767 -14.01 13.67 5.44
N VAL A 768 -13.69 12.65 4.62
CA VAL A 768 -13.96 12.66 3.17
C VAL A 768 -15.46 12.70 2.85
N LEU A 769 -16.30 12.15 3.74
CA LEU A 769 -17.75 12.17 3.57
C LEU A 769 -18.42 13.44 4.12
N GLN A 770 -17.69 14.33 4.79
CA GLN A 770 -18.24 15.60 5.26
C GLN A 770 -18.29 16.66 4.14
N PRO A 771 -19.22 17.62 4.19
CA PRO A 771 -19.19 18.78 3.31
C PRO A 771 -17.90 19.57 3.57
N MET A 772 -17.01 19.54 2.59
CA MET A 772 -15.74 20.27 2.65
C MET A 772 -15.95 21.69 2.13
N GLN A 773 -15.64 22.67 2.96
CA GLN A 773 -15.70 24.07 2.56
C GLN A 773 -14.47 24.42 1.73
N MET A 774 -14.72 25.01 0.56
CA MET A 774 -13.65 25.50 -0.30
C MET A 774 -13.05 26.74 0.34
N ARG A 775 -11.75 26.70 0.57
CA ARG A 775 -10.95 27.80 1.09
C ARG A 775 -11.00 28.98 0.09
N GLY A 776 -11.65 30.08 0.47
CA GLY A 776 -11.86 31.28 -0.35
C GLY A 776 -13.24 31.36 -1.04
N GLY A 777 -14.16 30.43 -0.80
CA GLY A 777 -15.53 30.50 -1.32
C GLY A 777 -16.49 31.11 -0.29
N GLN A 778 -16.54 32.44 -0.19
CA GLN A 778 -17.73 33.16 0.26
C GLN A 778 -18.20 34.08 -0.85
#